data_AF-A0A973ACI5-F1
#
_entry.id   AF-A0A973ACI5-F1
#
_cell.length_a   1.000
_cell.length_b   1.000
_cell.length_c   1.000
_cell.angle_alpha   90.00
_cell.angle_beta   90.00
_cell.angle_gamma   90.00
#
_symmetry.space_group_name_H-M   'P 1'
#
loop_
_entity.id
_entity.type
_entity.pdbx_description
1 polymer ?
#
loop_
_entity_poly.entity_id
_entity_poly.type
_entity_poly.pdbx_seq_one_letter_code
_entity_poly.pdbx_strand_id
1 'polypeptide(L)'
;MVRLSAIIISLFLIFSFQAQAKSPPPGTGTSDIPANILIMLDNSGSMSARLYSSLQLYNPIDVTTDSSGNVYVLEYYNNRIKVFDSSGNYLRSIGSYGYGCNQWRYARQFTIHNNEIFIADTYNNKIKKLSLTGACKSSAGSYWRYPNGIAVNDNYVFVGNGTNSIEAYNRSNLSFSKINYFTAGTIHFGWGLSVNNSGDRLIVANYYGSKLSQFNISGNTISLINTSSRYQEQTDADFDSNGNIYSTELYGHKLKKFNSSLSLLSEVGSYSTSSGFYYPYGMHIDDNDNIYVADFGNNTVRKYGTNLAEITSYGGAAGTRLDAAKKVIKKIVSNTDLTSGANFGLMEWGTRHNIRVKISDTGAKQIYSNVDGVYASGGTDLNRAMNNARNYFTSGQVANWNLTCSLNYLIVISDGYWSSHNSVISVANQIRTAYNIKTFAVGFALGGANSNYSTLATAGGTVKPLYASNETELLAKLTDAIKQAISGRLTFTTPAVMSDVSRNNFVYQSTFEYAKNMQWKGSLKKYKLNSDGKFGAVQWDAADKLNAKSASTRNIWTPEISTSLNNFTTSNRDALKSRMFPSQSPTDTEVENLINFIRGVDTYDQDGDGNKTESIHKLADVYHSDLIIVGKPEAPVIDDGTINSQKKDSYYRLQNNYNNFKNGATCGGPCKDRKEIVYAGANNGILHAFEASNGEELWGYIPPNVLGNLEKVPSSKANSTNAIYGIDGSLVVKDIYFDDTPNDGTTNPRWRTILISGLGGGGKGLFALDVTNPSSPTHLFAINNDETNKAVQHWNSDRQKNEFGYAGGSIDPKYDYRKLGETWSTPRIIRIKVDGKDKWVAVFGGGYNGAVNPNIGSAVFVIDLEDEGKVLKVIDIEDKAAYDWSWGSTLVCTGTGQYFYGDRSNCRKFEVSSLYGVNQVQFNPANGESMRFETVPHIGNTLTFSGTGNVKTVTEVNFDSDVPRNRIQIKFIREKNDIVNSLPADLSVITADGTNKANYNGAMIYATDLEGKVTKINLTENFIIDTDQNSSSYNSIIRPVASDKPIHQTTLFAAESTSANGRYIYTRPEVTINNDNNLWLYFGTGNTQKLQEQSTSVQNRVYGIKDVNFPNFVKVNPTGDVSMCRTSPTCPTGTDLGWYVNLPKAQKLTAEPTVDKNRVYFPIYEPNSSSNKCNTGIAYLNIYDTICGNSVLNVNMGKGVLSKVVKQGNNLYIGLSGEA
;
A
#
# COMPACT_ATOMS: atom_id res chain seq x y z
N MET A 1 -9.28 -6.08 -58.78
CA MET A 1 -8.02 -5.75 -58.08
C MET A 1 -8.07 -4.37 -57.41
N VAL A 2 -9.22 -4.03 -56.81
CA VAL A 2 -9.44 -2.90 -55.88
C VAL A 2 -10.56 -3.42 -54.96
N ARG A 3 -10.47 -3.22 -53.64
CA ARG A 3 -11.36 -3.69 -52.56
C ARG A 3 -10.93 -4.95 -51.79
N LEU A 4 -9.69 -4.99 -51.29
CA LEU A 4 -9.34 -5.89 -50.18
C LEU A 4 -8.31 -5.31 -49.19
N SER A 5 -8.27 -3.99 -49.02
CA SER A 5 -7.28 -3.30 -48.17
C SER A 5 -7.87 -2.42 -47.07
N ALA A 6 -9.19 -2.49 -46.83
CA ALA A 6 -9.88 -1.61 -45.87
C ALA A 6 -10.36 -2.30 -44.58
N ILE A 7 -10.09 -3.60 -44.38
CA ILE A 7 -10.64 -4.38 -43.24
C ILE A 7 -9.55 -4.82 -42.23
N ILE A 8 -8.26 -4.61 -42.52
CA ILE A 8 -7.16 -5.08 -41.64
C ILE A 8 -6.63 -3.99 -40.68
N ILE A 9 -7.07 -2.73 -40.79
CA ILE A 9 -6.55 -1.63 -39.95
C ILE A 9 -7.42 -1.32 -38.70
N SER A 10 -8.60 -1.95 -38.54
CA SER A 10 -9.53 -1.62 -37.45
C SER A 10 -9.61 -2.64 -36.30
N LEU A 11 -8.67 -3.59 -36.19
CA LEU A 11 -8.71 -4.69 -35.21
C LEU A 11 -7.59 -4.68 -34.15
N PHE A 12 -6.76 -3.64 -34.10
CA PHE A 12 -5.75 -3.45 -33.06
C PHE A 12 -5.89 -2.07 -32.42
N LEU A 13 -6.86 -1.88 -31.51
CA LEU A 13 -6.92 -0.75 -30.56
C LEU A 13 -8.10 -0.91 -29.58
N ILE A 14 -8.12 -1.95 -28.74
CA ILE A 14 -9.04 -1.96 -27.59
C ILE A 14 -8.35 -2.62 -26.38
N PHE A 15 -7.53 -1.84 -25.67
CA PHE A 15 -7.37 -2.01 -24.22
C PHE A 15 -7.56 -0.65 -23.54
N SER A 16 -8.59 -0.58 -22.72
CA SER A 16 -9.09 0.64 -22.08
C SER A 16 -8.33 0.95 -20.78
N PHE A 17 -7.15 1.56 -20.89
CA PHE A 17 -6.48 2.33 -19.82
C PHE A 17 -7.22 3.62 -19.44
N GLN A 18 -8.50 3.61 -19.10
CA GLN A 18 -9.00 4.81 -18.44
C GLN A 18 -8.43 4.63 -17.03
N ALA A 19 -7.43 5.43 -16.68
CA ALA A 19 -7.33 6.06 -15.37
C ALA A 19 -7.47 7.54 -15.71
N GLN A 20 -8.05 8.35 -14.82
CA GLN A 20 -7.94 9.81 -14.87
C GLN A 20 -6.84 10.26 -13.90
N ALA A 21 -6.49 11.55 -13.94
CA ALA A 21 -5.46 12.14 -13.10
C ALA A 21 -5.73 11.94 -11.59
N LYS A 22 -4.68 12.09 -10.77
CA LYS A 22 -4.81 12.35 -9.34
C LYS A 22 -5.81 13.48 -9.04
N SER A 23 -6.40 13.46 -7.85
CA SER A 23 -7.31 14.52 -7.41
C SER A 23 -6.57 15.87 -7.31
N PRO A 24 -7.21 16.98 -7.70
CA PRO A 24 -6.63 18.30 -7.48
C PRO A 24 -6.45 18.57 -5.98
N PRO A 25 -5.52 19.46 -5.62
CA PRO A 25 -5.42 19.98 -4.27
C PRO A 25 -6.76 20.51 -3.75
N PRO A 26 -7.21 20.12 -2.54
CA PRO A 26 -8.40 20.70 -1.93
C PRO A 26 -8.31 22.23 -1.86
N GLY A 27 -9.42 22.92 -2.13
CA GLY A 27 -9.51 24.37 -1.98
C GLY A 27 -8.91 25.17 -3.12
N THR A 28 -8.41 24.50 -4.17
CA THR A 28 -7.89 25.18 -5.34
C THR A 28 -8.96 25.49 -6.37
N GLY A 29 -10.18 24.92 -6.33
CA GLY A 29 -11.19 24.93 -7.42
C GLY A 29 -12.55 25.58 -7.19
N THR A 30 -13.32 25.73 -8.28
CA THR A 30 -14.71 26.24 -8.27
C THR A 30 -15.75 25.22 -7.77
N SER A 31 -15.35 24.15 -7.05
CA SER A 31 -16.20 23.31 -6.19
C SER A 31 -15.42 22.14 -5.54
N ASP A 32 -15.13 22.24 -4.23
CA ASP A 32 -14.52 21.15 -3.43
C ASP A 32 -15.57 20.26 -2.72
N ILE A 33 -16.81 20.18 -3.21
CA ILE A 33 -17.87 19.34 -2.60
C ILE A 33 -17.66 17.87 -2.97
N PRO A 34 -17.35 16.92 -2.08
CA PRO A 34 -17.04 15.54 -2.49
C PRO A 34 -18.14 14.91 -3.37
N ALA A 35 -17.76 14.11 -4.37
CA ALA A 35 -18.72 13.32 -5.14
C ALA A 35 -19.41 12.28 -4.25
N ASN A 36 -20.68 11.99 -4.49
CA ASN A 36 -21.43 10.96 -3.75
C ASN A 36 -21.47 9.67 -4.58
N ILE A 37 -20.86 8.60 -4.08
CA ILE A 37 -20.73 7.33 -4.82
C ILE A 37 -21.35 6.19 -4.01
N LEU A 38 -22.35 5.51 -4.59
CA LEU A 38 -22.90 4.26 -4.04
C LEU A 38 -22.32 3.07 -4.81
N ILE A 39 -21.52 2.24 -4.15
CA ILE A 39 -21.05 0.96 -4.69
C ILE A 39 -22.15 -0.08 -4.48
N MET A 40 -22.65 -0.67 -5.57
CA MET A 40 -23.67 -1.72 -5.57
C MET A 40 -23.01 -3.04 -5.94
N LEU A 41 -22.72 -3.86 -4.93
CA LEU A 41 -22.04 -5.15 -5.06
C LEU A 41 -23.05 -6.30 -5.14
N ASP A 42 -23.01 -7.02 -6.27
CA ASP A 42 -23.78 -8.25 -6.45
C ASP A 42 -23.37 -9.28 -5.39
N ASN A 43 -24.36 -9.83 -4.71
CA ASN A 43 -24.23 -10.87 -3.70
C ASN A 43 -25.03 -12.13 -4.06
N SER A 44 -25.39 -12.30 -5.33
CA SER A 44 -26.07 -13.51 -5.82
C SER A 44 -25.20 -14.77 -5.68
N GLY A 45 -25.81 -15.94 -5.80
CA GLY A 45 -25.11 -17.22 -5.68
C GLY A 45 -23.97 -17.40 -6.70
N SER A 46 -24.06 -16.81 -7.89
CA SER A 46 -23.02 -16.89 -8.94
C SER A 46 -21.71 -16.22 -8.52
N MET A 47 -21.78 -15.22 -7.65
CA MET A 47 -20.61 -14.54 -7.08
C MET A 47 -19.76 -15.45 -6.16
N SER A 48 -20.27 -16.64 -5.78
CA SER A 48 -19.49 -17.69 -5.08
C SER A 48 -18.58 -18.50 -6.01
N ALA A 49 -18.69 -18.31 -7.33
CA ALA A 49 -17.80 -18.97 -8.29
C ALA A 49 -16.34 -18.52 -8.09
N ARG A 50 -15.39 -19.45 -8.24
CA ARG A 50 -13.96 -19.15 -8.13
C ARG A 50 -13.48 -18.24 -9.24
N LEU A 51 -12.61 -17.29 -8.89
CA LEU A 51 -11.98 -16.37 -9.83
C LEU A 51 -10.70 -17.00 -10.42
N TYR A 52 -10.80 -17.59 -11.61
CA TYR A 52 -9.61 -18.05 -12.34
C TYR A 52 -8.86 -16.82 -12.91
N SER A 53 -7.99 -16.19 -12.11
CA SER A 53 -7.15 -15.05 -12.53
C SER A 53 -5.73 -15.47 -12.88
N SER A 54 -5.03 -14.60 -13.61
CA SER A 54 -3.90 -14.85 -14.54
C SER A 54 -2.54 -15.26 -13.95
N LEU A 55 -2.37 -15.45 -12.63
CA LEU A 55 -1.14 -16.02 -12.07
C LEU A 55 -1.33 -17.50 -11.73
N GLN A 56 -1.64 -18.25 -12.78
CA GLN A 56 -2.16 -19.61 -12.69
C GLN A 56 -1.04 -20.66 -12.72
N LEU A 57 -1.11 -21.65 -11.82
CA LEU A 57 -0.57 -22.98 -12.08
C LEU A 57 -1.50 -23.64 -13.10
N TYR A 58 -1.00 -24.01 -14.26
CA TYR A 58 -1.81 -24.71 -15.26
C TYR A 58 -1.46 -26.18 -15.23
N ASN A 59 -2.45 -27.00 -14.88
CA ASN A 59 -2.33 -28.45 -14.91
C ASN A 59 -1.04 -28.92 -14.21
N PRO A 60 -0.89 -28.61 -12.91
CA PRO A 60 0.25 -29.09 -12.13
C PRO A 60 0.25 -30.61 -12.21
N ILE A 61 1.34 -31.18 -12.71
CA ILE A 61 1.45 -32.63 -12.90
C ILE A 61 2.36 -33.26 -11.87
N ASP A 62 3.27 -32.48 -11.27
CA ASP A 62 4.21 -32.95 -10.26
C ASP A 62 4.70 -31.81 -9.37
N VAL A 63 5.19 -32.14 -8.17
CA VAL A 63 5.65 -31.19 -7.16
C VAL A 63 6.85 -31.74 -6.38
N THR A 64 7.80 -30.89 -5.99
CA THR A 64 8.89 -31.24 -5.07
C THR A 64 9.33 -30.01 -4.26
N THR A 65 10.21 -30.19 -3.27
CA THR A 65 10.73 -29.09 -2.44
C THR A 65 12.25 -29.03 -2.44
N ASP A 66 12.82 -27.84 -2.16
CA ASP A 66 14.24 -27.71 -1.84
C ASP A 66 14.46 -27.67 -0.32
N SER A 67 15.73 -27.75 0.12
CA SER A 67 16.09 -27.72 1.55
C SER A 67 15.75 -26.42 2.27
N SER A 68 15.37 -25.36 1.53
CA SER A 68 14.86 -24.10 2.09
C SER A 68 13.33 -24.09 2.23
N GLY A 69 12.66 -25.17 1.85
CA GLY A 69 11.21 -25.30 1.88
C GLY A 69 10.50 -24.61 0.72
N ASN A 70 11.22 -24.21 -0.34
CA ASN A 70 10.56 -23.67 -1.54
C ASN A 70 9.87 -24.81 -2.28
N VAL A 71 8.66 -24.55 -2.78
CA VAL A 71 7.81 -25.52 -3.48
C VAL A 71 7.96 -25.34 -4.99
N TYR A 72 8.49 -26.34 -5.66
CA TYR A 72 8.65 -26.38 -7.12
C TYR A 72 7.51 -27.21 -7.70
N VAL A 73 6.85 -26.69 -8.73
CA VAL A 73 5.66 -27.30 -9.32
C VAL A 73 5.80 -27.37 -10.83
N LEU A 74 5.73 -28.57 -11.40
CA LEU A 74 5.85 -28.81 -12.83
C LEU A 74 4.50 -28.64 -13.52
N GLU A 75 4.46 -27.77 -14.53
CA GLU A 75 3.29 -27.55 -15.38
C GLU A 75 3.38 -28.37 -16.67
N TYR A 76 2.34 -29.17 -16.95
CA TYR A 76 2.32 -30.08 -18.08
C TYR A 76 2.27 -29.36 -19.44
N TYR A 77 1.29 -28.47 -19.65
CA TYR A 77 1.11 -27.76 -20.93
C TYR A 77 2.11 -26.62 -21.13
N ASN A 78 2.47 -25.92 -20.06
CA ASN A 78 3.38 -24.78 -20.13
C ASN A 78 4.86 -25.19 -20.18
N ASN A 79 5.19 -26.46 -19.94
CA ASN A 79 6.55 -26.98 -20.05
C ASN A 79 7.56 -26.17 -19.22
N ARG A 80 7.17 -25.85 -17.98
CA ARG A 80 7.97 -25.07 -17.05
C ARG A 80 7.71 -25.53 -15.62
N ILE A 81 8.64 -25.21 -14.72
CA ILE A 81 8.50 -25.37 -13.28
C ILE A 81 8.21 -23.99 -12.70
N LYS A 82 7.15 -23.86 -11.88
CA LYS A 82 6.92 -22.68 -11.03
C LYS A 82 7.50 -22.92 -9.66
N VAL A 83 8.12 -21.90 -9.09
CA VAL A 83 8.74 -21.96 -7.77
C VAL A 83 7.96 -21.02 -6.85
N PHE A 84 7.56 -21.53 -5.70
CA PHE A 84 6.94 -20.78 -4.62
C PHE A 84 7.82 -20.88 -3.37
N ASP A 85 7.72 -19.91 -2.46
CA ASP A 85 8.28 -20.09 -1.12
C ASP A 85 7.40 -21.04 -0.29
N SER A 86 7.86 -21.39 0.91
CA SER A 86 7.13 -22.25 1.85
C SER A 86 5.76 -21.67 2.28
N SER A 87 5.57 -20.35 2.11
CA SER A 87 4.34 -19.61 2.43
C SER A 87 3.36 -19.52 1.26
N GLY A 88 3.76 -19.95 0.05
CA GLY A 88 2.91 -19.95 -1.14
C GLY A 88 3.06 -18.75 -2.06
N ASN A 89 4.04 -17.87 -1.82
CA ASN A 89 4.32 -16.74 -2.70
C ASN A 89 5.09 -17.22 -3.94
N TYR A 90 4.70 -16.73 -5.12
CA TYR A 90 5.41 -17.04 -6.35
C TYR A 90 6.79 -16.35 -6.37
N LEU A 91 7.84 -17.14 -6.60
CA LEU A 91 9.22 -16.66 -6.69
C LEU A 91 9.68 -16.47 -8.13
N ARG A 92 9.55 -17.52 -8.96
CA ARG A 92 10.09 -17.55 -10.33
C ARG A 92 9.55 -18.72 -11.15
N SER A 93 9.87 -18.75 -12.43
CA SER A 93 9.64 -19.90 -13.32
C SER A 93 10.94 -20.36 -13.99
N ILE A 94 11.05 -21.67 -14.20
CA ILE A 94 12.20 -22.33 -14.79
C ILE A 94 11.75 -23.13 -16.02
N GLY A 95 12.45 -22.94 -17.13
CA GLY A 95 12.26 -23.71 -18.35
C GLY A 95 11.18 -23.21 -19.31
N SER A 96 11.10 -23.87 -20.46
CA SER A 96 10.15 -23.57 -21.55
C SER A 96 10.02 -24.78 -22.48
N TYR A 97 9.04 -24.75 -23.38
CA TYR A 97 8.92 -25.74 -24.45
C TYR A 97 10.13 -25.68 -25.41
N GLY A 98 10.76 -26.82 -25.70
CA GLY A 98 11.83 -26.88 -26.69
C GLY A 98 12.76 -28.07 -26.57
N TYR A 99 13.91 -28.00 -27.25
CA TYR A 99 14.92 -29.06 -27.31
C TYR A 99 16.20 -28.74 -26.52
N GLY A 100 16.37 -27.48 -26.11
CA GLY A 100 17.53 -27.01 -25.34
C GLY A 100 17.66 -27.69 -23.97
N CYS A 101 18.84 -27.61 -23.36
CA CYS A 101 19.12 -28.28 -22.09
C CYS A 101 18.22 -27.79 -20.93
N ASN A 102 17.82 -26.52 -20.93
CA ASN A 102 16.87 -25.94 -19.98
C ASN A 102 15.43 -25.87 -20.53
N GLN A 103 15.10 -26.64 -21.57
CA GLN A 103 13.76 -26.72 -22.18
C GLN A 103 13.28 -28.16 -22.22
N TRP A 104 11.98 -28.47 -22.28
CA TRP A 104 11.50 -29.86 -22.38
C TRP A 104 10.13 -29.96 -23.06
N ARG A 105 9.66 -31.19 -23.30
CA ARG A 105 8.39 -31.46 -23.96
C ARG A 105 7.58 -32.51 -23.19
N TYR A 106 6.53 -32.00 -22.54
CA TYR A 106 5.56 -32.67 -21.69
C TYR A 106 6.19 -33.64 -20.69
N ALA A 107 7.16 -33.14 -19.94
CA ALA A 107 7.75 -33.87 -18.82
C ALA A 107 6.64 -34.24 -17.81
N ARG A 108 6.73 -35.45 -17.27
CA ARG A 108 5.70 -36.01 -16.40
C ARG A 108 6.11 -36.06 -14.93
N GLN A 109 7.41 -36.20 -14.65
CA GLN A 109 7.95 -36.22 -13.29
C GLN A 109 9.30 -35.50 -13.25
N PHE A 110 9.59 -34.86 -12.11
CA PHE A 110 10.87 -34.27 -11.79
C PHE A 110 11.18 -34.41 -10.30
N THR A 111 12.45 -34.30 -9.93
CA THR A 111 12.86 -34.36 -8.52
C THR A 111 14.05 -33.45 -8.25
N ILE A 112 14.21 -33.03 -7.00
CA ILE A 112 15.37 -32.29 -6.52
C ILE A 112 16.20 -33.22 -5.62
N HIS A 113 17.48 -33.36 -5.94
CA HIS A 113 18.44 -34.08 -5.09
C HIS A 113 19.74 -33.29 -5.01
N ASN A 114 20.25 -33.03 -3.80
CA ASN A 114 21.49 -32.27 -3.59
C ASN A 114 21.53 -30.91 -4.33
N ASN A 115 20.46 -30.12 -4.25
CA ASN A 115 20.29 -28.82 -4.93
C ASN A 115 20.37 -28.85 -6.47
N GLU A 116 20.09 -30.01 -7.08
CA GLU A 116 20.03 -30.19 -8.52
C GLU A 116 18.67 -30.73 -8.93
N ILE A 117 18.11 -30.17 -10.01
CA ILE A 117 16.81 -30.58 -10.57
C ILE A 117 17.05 -31.65 -11.63
N PHE A 118 16.35 -32.78 -11.53
CA PHE A 118 16.36 -33.87 -12.50
C PHE A 118 14.98 -34.02 -13.15
N ILE A 119 14.92 -34.06 -14.48
CA ILE A 119 13.65 -34.07 -15.24
C ILE A 119 13.63 -35.25 -16.23
N ALA A 120 12.52 -35.99 -16.25
CA ALA A 120 12.18 -36.94 -17.31
C ALA A 120 11.50 -36.21 -18.48
N ASP A 121 12.29 -35.85 -19.50
CA ASP A 121 11.80 -35.16 -20.69
C ASP A 121 11.20 -36.15 -21.70
N THR A 122 9.90 -36.39 -21.52
CA THR A 122 9.15 -37.48 -22.16
C THR A 122 9.25 -37.45 -23.68
N TYR A 123 8.87 -36.36 -24.35
CA TYR A 123 8.83 -36.36 -25.83
C TYR A 123 10.16 -36.06 -26.51
N ASN A 124 11.17 -35.59 -25.77
CA ASN A 124 12.53 -35.52 -26.31
C ASN A 124 13.35 -36.79 -26.06
N ASN A 125 12.84 -37.75 -25.29
CA ASN A 125 13.54 -38.99 -24.90
C ASN A 125 14.86 -38.69 -24.18
N LYS A 126 14.81 -37.79 -23.20
CA LYS A 126 16.01 -37.33 -22.47
C LYS A 126 15.80 -37.27 -20.97
N ILE A 127 16.91 -37.35 -20.25
CA ILE A 127 17.03 -37.02 -18.84
C ILE A 127 17.78 -35.69 -18.77
N LYS A 128 17.27 -34.73 -18.00
CA LYS A 128 17.91 -33.41 -17.84
C LYS A 128 18.33 -33.16 -16.41
N LYS A 129 19.41 -32.41 -16.26
CA LYS A 129 19.98 -31.99 -14.98
C LYS A 129 20.22 -30.48 -14.99
N LEU A 130 19.61 -29.75 -14.05
CA LEU A 130 19.66 -28.29 -13.93
C LEU A 130 20.04 -27.84 -12.50
N SER A 131 20.45 -26.59 -12.33
CA SER A 131 20.50 -25.94 -11.01
C SER A 131 19.10 -25.54 -10.52
N LEU A 132 18.95 -25.19 -9.23
CA LEU A 132 17.73 -24.59 -8.68
C LEU A 132 17.31 -23.25 -9.32
N THR A 133 18.22 -22.60 -10.04
CA THR A 133 17.95 -21.39 -10.83
C THR A 133 17.55 -21.70 -12.29
N GLY A 134 17.57 -22.97 -12.69
CA GLY A 134 17.24 -23.40 -14.06
C GLY A 134 18.41 -23.38 -15.03
N ALA A 135 19.64 -23.15 -14.57
CA ALA A 135 20.82 -23.20 -15.42
C ALA A 135 21.12 -24.65 -15.82
N CYS A 136 21.42 -24.87 -17.09
CA CYS A 136 21.80 -26.19 -17.60
C CYS A 136 23.06 -26.72 -16.91
N LYS A 137 23.02 -27.97 -16.44
CA LYS A 137 24.20 -28.71 -15.98
C LYS A 137 24.59 -29.78 -16.99
N SER A 138 23.65 -30.67 -17.34
CA SER A 138 23.86 -31.72 -18.34
C SER A 138 22.53 -32.31 -18.84
N SER A 139 22.58 -33.09 -19.91
CA SER A 139 21.45 -33.90 -20.38
C SER A 139 21.96 -35.18 -21.06
N ALA A 140 21.21 -36.27 -20.95
CA ALA A 140 21.51 -37.55 -21.60
C ALA A 140 20.28 -38.11 -22.30
N GLY A 141 20.46 -38.99 -23.29
CA GLY A 141 19.36 -39.75 -23.87
C GLY A 141 18.85 -40.82 -22.89
N SER A 142 17.53 -40.99 -22.81
CA SER A 142 16.96 -42.18 -22.16
C SER A 142 17.16 -43.40 -23.08
N TYR A 143 17.33 -44.59 -22.50
CA TYR A 143 17.53 -45.82 -23.26
C TYR A 143 16.24 -46.19 -23.99
N TRP A 144 15.11 -46.19 -23.28
CA TRP A 144 13.79 -46.31 -23.88
C TRP A 144 13.21 -44.94 -24.24
N ARG A 145 12.31 -44.93 -25.23
CA ARG A 145 11.56 -43.74 -25.60
C ARG A 145 10.51 -43.43 -24.54
N TYR A 146 10.18 -42.14 -24.39
CA TYR A 146 9.18 -41.63 -23.47
C TYR A 146 9.46 -41.92 -21.99
N PRO A 147 10.58 -41.41 -21.43
CA PRO A 147 10.81 -41.47 -19.98
C PRO A 147 9.68 -40.73 -19.27
N ASN A 148 9.04 -41.37 -18.28
CA ASN A 148 7.82 -40.88 -17.66
C ASN A 148 7.94 -40.65 -16.15
N GLY A 149 8.76 -41.45 -15.44
CA GLY A 149 9.06 -41.25 -14.03
C GLY A 149 10.55 -41.20 -13.74
N ILE A 150 10.95 -40.52 -12.68
CA ILE A 150 12.34 -40.30 -12.30
C ILE A 150 12.49 -40.24 -10.78
N ALA A 151 13.47 -40.97 -10.25
CA ALA A 151 13.87 -40.89 -8.85
C ALA A 151 15.38 -40.92 -8.71
N VAL A 152 15.93 -40.31 -7.67
CA VAL A 152 17.38 -40.09 -7.54
C VAL A 152 17.83 -40.44 -6.13
N ASN A 153 18.98 -41.12 -6.02
CA ASN A 153 19.74 -41.23 -4.77
C ASN A 153 21.16 -40.68 -4.99
N ASP A 154 22.03 -40.76 -3.97
CA ASP A 154 23.37 -40.17 -4.06
C ASP A 154 24.25 -40.67 -5.21
N ASN A 155 23.98 -41.88 -5.72
CA ASN A 155 24.81 -42.54 -6.71
C ASN A 155 24.14 -42.65 -8.08
N TYR A 156 22.82 -42.87 -8.13
CA TYR A 156 22.10 -43.23 -9.35
C TYR A 156 20.82 -42.41 -9.56
N VAL A 157 20.49 -42.22 -10.83
CA VAL A 157 19.20 -41.71 -11.33
C VAL A 157 18.45 -42.90 -11.92
N PHE A 158 17.28 -43.19 -11.37
CA PHE A 158 16.38 -44.25 -11.83
C PHE A 158 15.28 -43.67 -12.68
N VAL A 159 15.06 -44.23 -13.87
CA VAL A 159 14.12 -43.70 -14.86
C VAL A 159 13.15 -44.78 -15.29
N GLY A 160 11.86 -44.49 -15.06
CA GLY A 160 10.74 -45.28 -15.52
C GLY A 160 10.45 -45.04 -17.00
N ASN A 161 9.79 -46.00 -17.61
CA ASN A 161 9.29 -45.90 -18.98
C ASN A 161 7.96 -46.68 -19.14
N GLY A 162 7.42 -46.70 -20.36
CA GLY A 162 6.17 -47.42 -20.66
C GLY A 162 6.25 -48.95 -20.66
N THR A 163 7.42 -49.54 -20.38
CA THR A 163 7.65 -51.00 -20.35
C THR A 163 7.69 -51.55 -18.92
N ASN A 164 8.03 -52.83 -18.78
CA ASN A 164 8.23 -53.54 -17.51
C ASN A 164 9.68 -53.41 -16.98
N SER A 165 10.31 -52.24 -17.17
CA SER A 165 11.71 -52.02 -16.80
C SER A 165 11.97 -50.66 -16.16
N ILE A 166 13.08 -50.56 -15.42
CA ILE A 166 13.62 -49.31 -14.89
C ILE A 166 15.08 -49.18 -15.31
N GLU A 167 15.43 -48.02 -15.86
CA GLU A 167 16.79 -47.69 -16.27
C GLU A 167 17.55 -47.04 -15.12
N ALA A 168 18.84 -47.33 -14.98
CA ALA A 168 19.73 -46.72 -14.00
C ALA A 168 20.87 -45.98 -14.71
N TYR A 169 21.13 -44.74 -14.26
CA TYR A 169 22.17 -43.85 -14.76
C TYR A 169 23.05 -43.36 -13.61
N ASN A 170 24.34 -43.14 -13.83
CA ASN A 170 25.21 -42.52 -12.82
C ASN A 170 24.79 -41.06 -12.59
N ARG A 171 24.53 -40.64 -11.35
CA ARG A 171 24.04 -39.27 -11.04
C ARG A 171 25.02 -38.16 -11.42
N SER A 172 26.31 -38.41 -11.27
CA SER A 172 27.35 -37.39 -11.48
C SER A 172 27.40 -36.89 -12.92
N ASN A 173 27.29 -37.81 -13.90
CA ASN A 173 27.51 -37.52 -15.33
C ASN A 173 26.37 -37.97 -16.26
N LEU A 174 25.28 -38.55 -15.72
CA LEU A 174 24.16 -39.13 -16.48
C LEU A 174 24.58 -40.21 -17.49
N SER A 175 25.69 -40.93 -17.27
CA SER A 175 26.04 -42.07 -18.11
C SER A 175 25.15 -43.27 -17.79
N PHE A 176 24.61 -43.92 -18.82
CA PHE A 176 23.80 -45.14 -18.68
C PHE A 176 24.60 -46.25 -17.95
N SER A 177 23.94 -46.91 -17.00
CA SER A 177 24.54 -47.98 -16.19
C SER A 177 23.90 -49.34 -16.48
N LYS A 178 22.57 -49.47 -16.36
CA LYS A 178 21.88 -50.76 -16.45
C LYS A 178 20.37 -50.60 -16.72
N ILE A 179 19.74 -51.64 -17.28
CA ILE A 179 18.28 -51.82 -17.28
C ILE A 179 17.92 -52.95 -16.31
N ASN A 180 16.95 -52.69 -15.45
CA ASN A 180 16.36 -53.68 -14.54
C ASN A 180 15.03 -54.15 -15.14
N TYR A 181 14.95 -55.43 -15.52
CA TYR A 181 13.74 -56.04 -16.09
C TYR A 181 12.94 -56.77 -15.01
N PHE A 182 11.61 -56.65 -15.08
CA PHE A 182 10.69 -57.29 -14.14
C PHE A 182 9.70 -58.18 -14.86
N THR A 183 9.11 -59.14 -14.15
CA THR A 183 8.03 -59.97 -14.68
C THR A 183 6.83 -59.13 -15.10
N ALA A 184 6.12 -59.56 -16.15
CA ALA A 184 4.93 -58.87 -16.63
C ALA A 184 3.89 -58.72 -15.50
N GLY A 185 3.43 -57.49 -15.27
CA GLY A 185 2.51 -57.16 -14.18
C GLY A 185 3.19 -56.80 -12.85
N THR A 186 4.51 -56.89 -12.71
CA THR A 186 5.25 -56.30 -11.58
C THR A 186 5.40 -54.79 -11.77
N ILE A 187 5.88 -54.38 -12.94
CA ILE A 187 5.82 -52.99 -13.40
C ILE A 187 5.01 -52.93 -14.69
N HIS A 188 4.06 -52.01 -14.76
CA HIS A 188 3.31 -51.75 -15.98
C HIS A 188 2.97 -50.25 -16.08
N PHE A 189 3.80 -49.54 -16.85
CA PHE A 189 3.80 -48.08 -16.94
C PHE A 189 4.02 -47.44 -15.56
N GLY A 190 5.26 -47.54 -15.06
CA GLY A 190 5.67 -46.91 -13.79
C GLY A 190 5.63 -45.40 -13.94
N TRP A 191 4.53 -44.78 -13.53
CA TRP A 191 4.24 -43.37 -13.81
C TRP A 191 4.99 -42.45 -12.86
N GLY A 192 4.89 -42.74 -11.55
CA GLY A 192 5.63 -42.05 -10.49
C GLY A 192 6.62 -43.00 -9.82
N LEU A 193 7.84 -42.51 -9.64
CA LEU A 193 8.94 -43.20 -8.94
C LEU A 193 9.46 -42.30 -7.82
N SER A 194 9.68 -42.87 -6.63
CA SER A 194 10.32 -42.16 -5.51
C SER A 194 11.26 -43.06 -4.73
N VAL A 195 12.37 -42.50 -4.26
CA VAL A 195 13.36 -43.19 -3.42
C VAL A 195 13.26 -42.65 -2.00
N ASN A 196 13.33 -43.53 -1.01
CA ASN A 196 13.32 -43.11 0.40
C ASN A 196 14.58 -42.33 0.78
N ASN A 197 14.55 -41.63 1.91
CA ASN A 197 15.67 -40.80 2.38
C ASN A 197 17.01 -41.58 2.52
N SER A 198 16.97 -42.86 2.90
CA SER A 198 18.18 -43.71 2.99
C SER A 198 18.76 -44.12 1.64
N GLY A 199 18.07 -43.88 0.53
CA GLY A 199 18.53 -44.21 -0.82
C GLY A 199 18.47 -45.69 -1.20
N ASP A 200 17.88 -46.54 -0.35
CA ASP A 200 17.93 -48.01 -0.42
C ASP A 200 16.59 -48.67 -0.79
N ARG A 201 15.50 -47.90 -0.87
CA ARG A 201 14.18 -48.38 -1.28
C ARG A 201 13.56 -47.50 -2.33
N LEU A 202 12.89 -48.14 -3.29
CA LEU A 202 12.16 -47.50 -4.38
C LEU A 202 10.68 -47.87 -4.30
N ILE A 203 9.79 -46.90 -4.48
CA ILE A 203 8.36 -47.12 -4.70
C ILE A 203 7.99 -46.73 -6.13
N VAL A 204 7.14 -47.54 -6.76
CA VAL A 204 6.67 -47.31 -8.13
C VAL A 204 5.14 -47.36 -8.14
N ALA A 205 4.52 -46.28 -8.64
CA ALA A 205 3.11 -46.22 -8.93
C ALA A 205 2.84 -46.74 -10.35
N ASN A 206 2.17 -47.89 -10.46
CA ASN A 206 1.87 -48.51 -11.74
C ASN A 206 0.51 -48.04 -12.25
N TYR A 207 0.51 -47.20 -13.29
CA TYR A 207 -0.73 -46.62 -13.80
C TYR A 207 -1.67 -47.67 -14.41
N TYR A 208 -1.20 -48.44 -15.39
CA TYR A 208 -2.01 -49.50 -16.01
C TYR A 208 -2.08 -50.79 -15.17
N GLY A 209 -1.12 -50.96 -14.25
CA GLY A 209 -1.15 -52.04 -13.27
C GLY A 209 -2.13 -51.78 -12.12
N SER A 210 -2.54 -50.53 -11.92
CA SER A 210 -3.42 -50.07 -10.86
C SER A 210 -2.96 -50.56 -9.49
N LYS A 211 -1.65 -50.54 -9.22
CA LYS A 211 -1.05 -50.96 -7.93
C LYS A 211 0.29 -50.28 -7.64
N LEU A 212 0.72 -50.30 -6.38
CA LEU A 212 2.06 -49.91 -5.95
C LEU A 212 3.02 -51.10 -5.97
N SER A 213 4.29 -50.87 -6.25
CA SER A 213 5.35 -51.89 -6.20
C SER A 213 6.59 -51.34 -5.50
N GLN A 214 7.01 -52.01 -4.43
CA GLN A 214 8.13 -51.60 -3.60
C GLN A 214 9.35 -52.48 -3.89
N PHE A 215 10.54 -51.87 -3.96
CA PHE A 215 11.79 -52.55 -4.30
C PHE A 215 12.93 -52.17 -3.35
N ASN A 216 13.88 -53.08 -3.18
CA ASN A 216 15.20 -52.79 -2.61
C ASN A 216 16.13 -52.28 -3.72
N ILE A 217 17.01 -51.34 -3.38
CA ILE A 217 18.07 -50.80 -4.22
C ILE A 217 19.41 -51.27 -3.66
N SER A 218 20.21 -51.94 -4.49
CA SER A 218 21.60 -52.29 -4.19
C SER A 218 22.48 -51.91 -5.37
N GLY A 219 23.20 -50.79 -5.24
CA GLY A 219 23.91 -50.15 -6.35
C GLY A 219 22.95 -49.75 -7.47
N ASN A 220 23.19 -50.24 -8.69
CA ASN A 220 22.34 -50.02 -9.86
C ASN A 220 21.27 -51.11 -10.06
N THR A 221 21.14 -52.05 -9.12
CA THR A 221 20.21 -53.19 -9.20
C THR A 221 19.00 -52.97 -8.31
N ILE A 222 17.82 -53.28 -8.83
CA ILE A 222 16.53 -53.11 -8.16
C ILE A 222 15.84 -54.48 -8.07
N SER A 223 15.40 -54.88 -6.86
CA SER A 223 14.74 -56.17 -6.62
C SER A 223 13.41 -56.01 -5.88
N LEU A 224 12.37 -56.70 -6.33
CA LEU A 224 11.01 -56.58 -5.78
C LEU A 224 10.94 -57.04 -4.31
N ILE A 225 10.24 -56.28 -3.48
CA ILE A 225 9.87 -56.63 -2.10
C ILE A 225 8.45 -57.16 -2.06
N ASN A 226 7.48 -56.33 -2.45
CA ASN A 226 6.05 -56.64 -2.43
C ASN A 226 5.28 -55.73 -3.41
N THR A 227 4.00 -56.03 -3.61
CA THR A 227 3.08 -55.17 -4.39
C THR A 227 1.75 -55.03 -3.66
N SER A 228 1.08 -53.89 -3.80
CA SER A 228 -0.22 -53.66 -3.16
C SER A 228 -1.38 -54.39 -3.86
N SER A 229 -2.55 -54.35 -3.22
CA SER A 229 -3.85 -54.58 -3.87
C SER A 229 -4.07 -53.62 -5.05
N ARG A 230 -5.05 -53.94 -5.92
CA ARG A 230 -5.42 -53.05 -7.05
C ARG A 230 -6.36 -51.92 -6.61
N TYR A 231 -6.14 -50.70 -7.11
CA TYR A 231 -6.95 -49.49 -6.85
C TYR A 231 -7.16 -48.66 -8.13
N GLN A 232 -7.97 -47.59 -8.16
CA GLN A 232 -8.31 -46.84 -9.38
C GLN A 232 -7.18 -45.92 -9.87
N GLU A 233 -6.17 -46.52 -10.54
CA GLU A 233 -5.06 -45.87 -11.26
C GLU A 233 -4.17 -44.99 -10.37
N GLN A 234 -3.09 -45.55 -9.84
CA GLN A 234 -2.15 -44.82 -8.99
C GLN A 234 -1.14 -44.10 -9.89
N THR A 235 -0.96 -42.81 -9.63
CA THR A 235 -0.13 -41.94 -10.46
C THR A 235 1.21 -41.63 -9.85
N ASP A 236 1.29 -41.54 -8.52
CA ASP A 236 2.54 -41.30 -7.81
C ASP A 236 2.52 -41.86 -6.38
N ALA A 237 3.70 -42.04 -5.80
CA ALA A 237 3.86 -42.49 -4.42
C ALA A 237 5.19 -42.04 -3.80
N ASP A 238 5.21 -41.82 -2.49
CA ASP A 238 6.41 -41.41 -1.75
C ASP A 238 6.42 -41.94 -0.30
N PHE A 239 7.58 -41.88 0.36
CA PHE A 239 7.81 -42.38 1.72
C PHE A 239 7.82 -41.24 2.75
N ASP A 240 7.20 -41.46 3.91
CA ASP A 240 7.51 -40.65 5.10
C ASP A 240 8.75 -41.18 5.84
N SER A 241 9.24 -40.40 6.80
CA SER A 241 10.41 -40.72 7.63
C SER A 241 10.26 -42.02 8.43
N ASN A 242 9.01 -42.45 8.69
CA ASN A 242 8.70 -43.70 9.38
C ASN A 242 8.56 -44.91 8.43
N GLY A 243 8.73 -44.69 7.12
CA GLY A 243 8.60 -45.72 6.10
C GLY A 243 7.16 -46.10 5.74
N ASN A 244 6.17 -45.29 6.13
CA ASN A 244 4.84 -45.38 5.54
C ASN A 244 4.89 -44.84 4.11
N ILE A 245 3.96 -45.30 3.28
CA ILE A 245 3.90 -44.96 1.86
C ILE A 245 2.62 -44.20 1.62
N TYR A 246 2.69 -43.08 0.92
CA TYR A 246 1.52 -42.33 0.47
C TYR A 246 1.41 -42.44 -1.04
N SER A 247 0.19 -42.46 -1.58
CA SER A 247 -0.02 -42.48 -3.02
C SER A 247 -1.22 -41.64 -3.44
N THR A 248 -1.15 -41.09 -4.64
CA THR A 248 -2.26 -40.44 -5.33
C THR A 248 -3.06 -41.45 -6.15
N GLU A 249 -4.39 -41.31 -6.12
CA GLU A 249 -5.33 -42.12 -6.91
C GLU A 249 -6.13 -41.20 -7.83
N LEU A 250 -5.90 -41.33 -9.14
CA LEU A 250 -6.33 -40.36 -10.14
C LEU A 250 -7.85 -40.27 -10.25
N TYR A 251 -8.50 -41.38 -10.60
CA TYR A 251 -9.96 -41.43 -10.78
C TYR A 251 -10.72 -41.62 -9.47
N GLY A 252 -10.03 -42.08 -8.42
CA GLY A 252 -10.55 -42.10 -7.06
C GLY A 252 -10.60 -40.72 -6.40
N HIS A 253 -9.89 -39.72 -6.94
CA HIS A 253 -9.75 -38.36 -6.38
C HIS A 253 -9.23 -38.36 -4.94
N LYS A 254 -8.23 -39.21 -4.65
CA LYS A 254 -7.79 -39.51 -3.29
C LYS A 254 -6.29 -39.44 -3.08
N LEU A 255 -5.92 -39.14 -1.83
CA LEU A 255 -4.62 -39.38 -1.23
C LEU A 255 -4.77 -40.56 -0.25
N LYS A 256 -3.93 -41.59 -0.42
CA LYS A 256 -3.96 -42.83 0.37
C LYS A 256 -2.68 -42.98 1.17
N LYS A 257 -2.79 -43.50 2.40
CA LYS A 257 -1.67 -43.84 3.29
C LYS A 257 -1.61 -45.35 3.51
N PHE A 258 -0.44 -45.93 3.36
CA PHE A 258 -0.13 -47.35 3.53
C PHE A 258 0.98 -47.52 4.56
N ASN A 259 1.01 -48.68 5.23
CA ASN A 259 2.20 -49.07 5.99
C ASN A 259 3.31 -49.58 5.04
N SER A 260 4.48 -49.87 5.60
CA SER A 260 5.64 -50.41 4.87
C SER A 260 5.42 -51.77 4.20
N SER A 261 4.32 -52.47 4.52
CA SER A 261 3.90 -53.72 3.88
C SER A 261 2.85 -53.51 2.76
N LEU A 262 2.59 -52.26 2.37
CA LEU A 262 1.56 -51.86 1.39
C LEU A 262 0.11 -52.19 1.78
N SER A 263 -0.17 -52.29 3.09
CA SER A 263 -1.54 -52.34 3.60
C SER A 263 -2.09 -50.94 3.81
N LEU A 264 -3.28 -50.65 3.28
CA LEU A 264 -3.95 -49.35 3.42
C LEU A 264 -4.29 -49.08 4.89
N LEU A 265 -3.91 -47.90 5.39
CA LEU A 265 -4.18 -47.43 6.75
C LEU A 265 -5.28 -46.38 6.77
N SER A 266 -5.24 -45.41 5.86
CA SER A 266 -6.21 -44.32 5.78
C SER A 266 -6.22 -43.69 4.39
N GLU A 267 -7.28 -42.94 4.10
CA GLU A 267 -7.43 -42.20 2.84
C GLU A 267 -8.20 -40.90 3.07
N VAL A 268 -7.95 -39.89 2.23
CA VAL A 268 -8.65 -38.61 2.22
C VAL A 268 -8.90 -38.18 0.79
N GLY A 269 -10.00 -37.47 0.56
CA GLY A 269 -10.34 -36.90 -0.73
C GLY A 269 -11.54 -37.56 -1.40
N SER A 270 -12.17 -36.76 -2.24
CA SER A 270 -13.25 -37.12 -3.17
C SER A 270 -13.24 -36.09 -4.29
N TYR A 271 -13.95 -36.37 -5.39
CA TYR A 271 -14.12 -35.40 -6.46
C TYR A 271 -14.65 -34.09 -5.90
N SER A 272 -13.87 -33.02 -6.07
CA SER A 272 -14.28 -31.69 -5.66
C SER A 272 -13.49 -30.63 -6.40
N THR A 273 -14.17 -29.56 -6.81
CA THR A 273 -13.54 -28.39 -7.42
C THR A 273 -13.09 -27.34 -6.39
N SER A 274 -13.25 -27.64 -5.10
CA SER A 274 -13.01 -26.69 -4.01
C SER A 274 -12.23 -27.27 -2.82
N SER A 275 -12.80 -28.24 -2.11
CA SER A 275 -12.34 -28.77 -0.81
C SER A 275 -11.79 -30.21 -0.84
N GLY A 276 -11.67 -30.80 -2.03
CA GLY A 276 -11.10 -32.12 -2.27
C GLY A 276 -10.33 -32.13 -3.59
N PHE A 277 -9.98 -33.30 -4.10
CA PHE A 277 -9.15 -33.39 -5.29
C PHE A 277 -9.96 -33.45 -6.58
N TYR A 278 -9.41 -32.87 -7.65
CA TYR A 278 -9.85 -33.07 -9.01
C TYR A 278 -8.67 -33.62 -9.83
N TYR A 279 -8.60 -34.95 -9.97
CA TYR A 279 -7.51 -35.67 -10.63
C TYR A 279 -6.14 -35.38 -9.99
N PRO A 280 -5.83 -35.85 -8.77
CA PRO A 280 -4.49 -35.67 -8.20
C PRO A 280 -3.46 -36.49 -9.01
N TYR A 281 -2.36 -35.87 -9.42
CA TYR A 281 -1.28 -36.49 -10.23
C TYR A 281 -0.05 -36.80 -9.39
N GLY A 282 0.99 -35.97 -9.44
CA GLY A 282 2.25 -36.15 -8.73
C GLY A 282 2.19 -35.72 -7.27
N MET A 283 3.14 -36.20 -6.48
CA MET A 283 3.24 -35.89 -5.06
C MET A 283 4.68 -35.94 -4.56
N HIS A 284 4.91 -35.31 -3.42
CA HIS A 284 6.21 -35.34 -2.74
C HIS A 284 6.04 -35.19 -1.23
N ILE A 285 6.92 -35.84 -0.47
CA ILE A 285 7.02 -35.69 0.98
C ILE A 285 8.33 -35.00 1.32
N ASP A 286 8.25 -33.87 2.05
CA ASP A 286 9.46 -33.16 2.51
C ASP A 286 10.08 -33.81 3.76
N ASP A 287 11.28 -33.37 4.14
CA ASP A 287 12.02 -33.89 5.31
C ASP A 287 11.28 -33.72 6.65
N ASN A 288 10.22 -32.91 6.70
CA ASN A 288 9.36 -32.73 7.87
C ASN A 288 8.07 -33.55 7.79
N ASP A 289 8.01 -34.55 6.90
CA ASP A 289 6.85 -35.38 6.61
C ASP A 289 5.59 -34.61 6.16
N ASN A 290 5.76 -33.43 5.55
CA ASN A 290 4.63 -32.77 4.90
C ASN A 290 4.43 -33.34 3.50
N ILE A 291 3.17 -33.64 3.17
CA ILE A 291 2.79 -34.29 1.91
C ILE A 291 2.22 -33.23 0.96
N TYR A 292 2.88 -33.00 -0.16
CA TYR A 292 2.43 -32.10 -1.23
C TYR A 292 1.83 -32.91 -2.37
N VAL A 293 0.67 -32.50 -2.87
CA VAL A 293 -0.06 -33.20 -3.93
C VAL A 293 -0.44 -32.22 -5.04
N ALA A 294 -0.03 -32.52 -6.27
CA ALA A 294 -0.44 -31.78 -7.45
C ALA A 294 -1.90 -32.12 -7.82
N ASP A 295 -2.82 -31.21 -7.52
CA ASP A 295 -4.25 -31.31 -7.78
C ASP A 295 -4.58 -30.72 -9.16
N PHE A 296 -4.31 -31.53 -10.19
CA PHE A 296 -4.24 -31.14 -11.60
C PHE A 296 -5.47 -30.38 -12.10
N GLY A 297 -6.66 -30.90 -11.83
CA GLY A 297 -7.93 -30.34 -12.32
C GLY A 297 -8.33 -29.08 -11.57
N ASN A 298 -7.88 -28.95 -10.32
CA ASN A 298 -8.08 -27.73 -9.53
C ASN A 298 -6.99 -26.69 -9.74
N ASN A 299 -5.98 -27.00 -10.58
CA ASN A 299 -4.89 -26.09 -10.88
C ASN A 299 -4.21 -25.60 -9.59
N THR A 300 -3.98 -26.49 -8.62
CA THR A 300 -3.37 -26.18 -7.31
C THR A 300 -2.46 -27.29 -6.82
N VAL A 301 -1.55 -26.99 -5.91
CA VAL A 301 -0.88 -27.99 -5.07
C VAL A 301 -1.48 -27.92 -3.68
N ARG A 302 -1.73 -29.06 -3.04
CA ARG A 302 -2.28 -29.14 -1.67
C ARG A 302 -1.25 -29.76 -0.74
N LYS A 303 -1.10 -29.21 0.46
CA LYS A 303 -0.19 -29.70 1.50
C LYS A 303 -0.99 -30.34 2.64
N TYR A 304 -0.59 -31.53 3.05
CA TYR A 304 -1.20 -32.33 4.11
C TYR A 304 -0.16 -32.73 5.17
N GLY A 305 -0.64 -32.96 6.39
CA GLY A 305 0.14 -33.64 7.42
C GLY A 305 -0.01 -35.16 7.34
N THR A 306 0.80 -35.90 8.11
CA THR A 306 0.77 -37.39 8.18
C THR A 306 -0.55 -37.97 8.72
N ASN A 307 -1.40 -37.12 9.32
CA ASN A 307 -2.77 -37.43 9.72
C ASN A 307 -3.81 -37.23 8.58
N LEU A 308 -3.37 -36.88 7.38
CA LEU A 308 -4.19 -36.55 6.21
C LEU A 308 -5.10 -35.33 6.40
N ALA A 309 -4.80 -34.45 7.36
CA ALA A 309 -5.43 -33.13 7.44
C ALA A 309 -4.74 -32.15 6.49
N GLU A 310 -5.52 -31.40 5.71
CA GLU A 310 -5.00 -30.34 4.84
C GLU A 310 -4.44 -29.21 5.71
N ILE A 311 -3.21 -28.79 5.42
CA ILE A 311 -2.50 -27.71 6.09
C ILE A 311 -2.67 -26.41 5.29
N THR A 312 -2.40 -26.43 3.98
CA THR A 312 -2.49 -25.27 3.09
C THR A 312 -2.51 -25.68 1.61
N SER A 313 -2.64 -24.72 0.69
CA SER A 313 -2.61 -24.92 -0.76
C SER A 313 -1.77 -23.85 -1.47
N TYR A 314 -1.08 -24.25 -2.53
CA TYR A 314 -0.16 -23.43 -3.34
C TYR A 314 -0.68 -23.27 -4.76
N GLY A 315 -0.75 -22.02 -5.21
CA GLY A 315 -1.13 -21.60 -6.56
C GLY A 315 -2.45 -22.19 -7.05
N GLY A 316 -3.58 -21.56 -6.71
CA GLY A 316 -4.93 -21.80 -7.24
C GLY A 316 -5.74 -20.50 -7.20
N ALA A 317 -6.98 -20.47 -7.73
CA ALA A 317 -7.84 -19.27 -7.77
C ALA A 317 -7.95 -18.59 -6.38
N ALA A 318 -7.62 -17.28 -6.32
CA ALA A 318 -7.47 -16.46 -5.10
C ALA A 318 -8.78 -16.10 -4.36
N GLY A 319 -9.70 -17.06 -4.25
CA GLY A 319 -11.04 -16.90 -3.68
C GLY A 319 -12.14 -16.84 -4.74
N THR A 320 -13.34 -16.50 -4.28
CA THR A 320 -14.53 -16.32 -5.13
C THR A 320 -14.49 -14.98 -5.86
N ARG A 321 -15.35 -14.80 -6.87
CA ARG A 321 -15.61 -13.48 -7.50
C ARG A 321 -15.96 -12.44 -6.44
N LEU A 322 -16.77 -12.83 -5.46
CA LEU A 322 -17.12 -11.96 -4.34
C LEU A 322 -15.90 -11.57 -3.50
N ASP A 323 -15.00 -12.50 -3.18
CA ASP A 323 -13.80 -12.22 -2.40
C ASP A 323 -12.88 -11.23 -3.11
N ALA A 324 -12.67 -11.41 -4.43
CA ALA A 324 -11.90 -10.49 -5.24
C ALA A 324 -12.56 -9.10 -5.29
N ALA A 325 -13.88 -9.02 -5.49
CA ALA A 325 -14.60 -7.75 -5.50
C ALA A 325 -14.50 -7.03 -4.15
N LYS A 326 -14.62 -7.74 -3.01
CA LYS A 326 -14.42 -7.18 -1.67
C LYS A 326 -13.01 -6.63 -1.47
N LYS A 327 -11.99 -7.39 -1.87
CA LYS A 327 -10.58 -6.95 -1.83
C LYS A 327 -10.38 -5.66 -2.63
N VAL A 328 -10.91 -5.60 -3.85
CA VAL A 328 -10.85 -4.38 -4.67
C VAL A 328 -11.59 -3.22 -4.01
N ILE A 329 -12.80 -3.43 -3.50
CA ILE A 329 -13.56 -2.35 -2.82
C ILE A 329 -12.76 -1.82 -1.63
N LYS A 330 -12.11 -2.67 -0.84
CA LYS A 330 -11.22 -2.24 0.25
C LYS A 330 -10.09 -1.35 -0.26
N LYS A 331 -9.40 -1.76 -1.34
CA LYS A 331 -8.34 -0.95 -1.98
C LYS A 331 -8.86 0.39 -2.50
N ILE A 332 -10.09 0.43 -3.03
CA ILE A 332 -10.72 1.67 -3.49
C ILE A 332 -10.99 2.61 -2.32
N VAL A 333 -11.61 2.11 -1.25
CA VAL A 333 -11.98 2.97 -0.11
C VAL A 333 -10.81 3.27 0.81
N SER A 334 -9.66 2.61 0.68
CA SER A 334 -8.42 2.97 1.37
C SER A 334 -7.48 3.84 0.51
N ASN A 335 -7.84 4.13 -0.74
CA ASN A 335 -7.06 5.00 -1.61
C ASN A 335 -7.42 6.47 -1.36
N THR A 336 -6.44 7.23 -0.86
CA THR A 336 -6.56 8.62 -0.43
C THR A 336 -6.91 9.57 -1.58
N ASP A 337 -6.39 9.31 -2.80
CA ASP A 337 -6.75 10.06 -4.01
C ASP A 337 -8.25 9.99 -4.28
N LEU A 338 -8.87 8.83 -4.00
CA LEU A 338 -10.28 8.59 -4.27
C LEU A 338 -11.16 9.13 -3.13
N THR A 339 -10.76 8.93 -1.87
CA THR A 339 -11.56 9.31 -0.70
C THR A 339 -11.49 10.78 -0.33
N SER A 340 -10.45 11.50 -0.73
CA SER A 340 -10.39 12.97 -0.63
C SER A 340 -11.46 13.63 -1.51
N GLY A 341 -11.67 13.12 -2.72
CA GLY A 341 -12.62 13.65 -3.71
C GLY A 341 -14.05 13.10 -3.60
N ALA A 342 -14.31 12.07 -2.79
CA ALA A 342 -15.62 11.40 -2.76
C ALA A 342 -16.05 10.88 -1.37
N ASN A 343 -17.35 10.89 -1.15
CA ASN A 343 -18.04 10.17 -0.09
C ASN A 343 -18.59 8.84 -0.65
N PHE A 344 -18.36 7.74 0.07
CA PHE A 344 -18.72 6.40 -0.38
C PHE A 344 -19.86 5.79 0.44
N GLY A 345 -20.75 5.06 -0.20
CA GLY A 345 -21.69 4.13 0.41
C GLY A 345 -21.56 2.74 -0.21
N LEU A 346 -22.08 1.71 0.49
CA LEU A 346 -22.11 0.33 0.01
C LEU A 346 -23.51 -0.25 0.14
N MET A 347 -23.96 -0.83 -0.96
CA MET A 347 -25.18 -1.61 -1.07
C MET A 347 -24.82 -3.00 -1.56
N GLU A 348 -25.36 -4.02 -0.91
CA GLU A 348 -25.38 -5.37 -1.48
C GLU A 348 -26.67 -5.55 -2.29
N TRP A 349 -26.61 -6.34 -3.37
CA TRP A 349 -27.81 -6.63 -4.16
C TRP A 349 -27.82 -8.05 -4.73
N GLY A 350 -29.01 -8.65 -4.77
CA GLY A 350 -29.24 -10.05 -5.13
C GLY A 350 -30.60 -10.46 -4.56
N THR A 351 -30.65 -11.51 -3.74
CA THR A 351 -31.86 -11.76 -2.91
C THR A 351 -31.97 -10.77 -1.75
N ARG A 352 -30.86 -10.19 -1.29
CA ARG A 352 -30.83 -9.07 -0.33
C ARG A 352 -30.43 -7.80 -1.08
N HIS A 353 -31.10 -6.69 -0.83
CA HIS A 353 -30.90 -5.40 -1.53
C HIS A 353 -30.80 -4.24 -0.53
N ASN A 354 -29.92 -4.39 0.47
CA ASN A 354 -29.80 -3.48 1.60
C ASN A 354 -28.61 -2.52 1.41
N ILE A 355 -28.83 -1.24 1.73
CA ILE A 355 -27.75 -0.28 1.93
C ILE A 355 -27.07 -0.65 3.25
N ARG A 356 -25.88 -1.22 3.16
CA ARG A 356 -25.08 -1.64 4.33
C ARG A 356 -24.34 -0.46 4.93
N VAL A 357 -23.89 0.46 4.09
CA VAL A 357 -23.18 1.67 4.50
C VAL A 357 -23.79 2.87 3.77
N LYS A 358 -24.21 3.89 4.53
CA LYS A 358 -24.73 5.14 4.00
C LYS A 358 -23.58 5.96 3.39
N ILE A 359 -23.88 6.76 2.37
CA ILE A 359 -22.92 7.73 1.82
C ILE A 359 -22.68 8.82 2.87
N SER A 360 -21.46 8.87 3.38
CA SER A 360 -21.01 9.88 4.34
C SER A 360 -19.53 10.16 4.19
N ASP A 361 -19.06 11.16 4.93
CA ASP A 361 -17.65 11.49 5.13
C ASP A 361 -16.82 10.32 5.68
N THR A 362 -17.43 9.51 6.53
CA THR A 362 -16.91 8.30 7.18
C THR A 362 -17.24 7.00 6.43
N GLY A 363 -17.97 7.08 5.32
CA GLY A 363 -18.48 5.92 4.61
C GLY A 363 -17.39 5.00 4.08
N ALA A 364 -16.25 5.54 3.62
CA ALA A 364 -15.08 4.75 3.21
C ALA A 364 -14.55 3.86 4.35
N LYS A 365 -14.39 4.43 5.56
CA LYS A 365 -14.00 3.70 6.78
C LYS A 365 -15.01 2.60 7.10
N GLN A 366 -16.30 2.93 7.08
CA GLN A 366 -17.37 1.98 7.38
C GLN A 366 -17.40 0.84 6.35
N ILE A 367 -17.19 1.12 5.06
CA ILE A 367 -17.11 0.09 4.02
C ILE A 367 -15.93 -0.84 4.28
N TYR A 368 -14.76 -0.29 4.61
CA TYR A 368 -13.56 -1.09 4.86
C TYR A 368 -13.79 -2.14 5.96
N SER A 369 -14.49 -1.79 7.05
CA SER A 369 -14.81 -2.73 8.12
C SER A 369 -16.02 -3.63 7.82
N ASN A 370 -16.99 -3.17 7.03
CA ASN A 370 -18.25 -3.90 6.83
C ASN A 370 -18.26 -4.81 5.60
N VAL A 371 -17.47 -4.53 4.56
CA VAL A 371 -17.60 -5.20 3.24
C VAL A 371 -17.36 -6.71 3.30
N ASP A 372 -16.56 -7.20 4.25
CA ASP A 372 -16.33 -8.64 4.44
C ASP A 372 -17.62 -9.40 4.79
N GLY A 373 -18.58 -8.73 5.44
CA GLY A 373 -19.86 -9.29 5.81
C GLY A 373 -20.87 -9.45 4.66
N VAL A 374 -20.54 -9.05 3.42
CA VAL A 374 -21.35 -9.40 2.24
C VAL A 374 -21.11 -10.88 1.93
N TYR A 375 -22.14 -11.68 1.67
CA TYR A 375 -21.95 -13.09 1.32
C TYR A 375 -22.85 -13.50 0.17
N ALA A 376 -22.34 -14.39 -0.68
CA ALA A 376 -23.03 -14.87 -1.86
C ALA A 376 -24.26 -15.72 -1.46
N SER A 377 -25.44 -15.39 -1.97
CA SER A 377 -26.67 -16.16 -1.78
C SER A 377 -27.78 -15.75 -2.76
N GLY A 378 -28.60 -16.71 -3.16
CA GLY A 378 -29.86 -16.43 -3.87
C GLY A 378 -29.71 -15.93 -5.31
N GLY A 379 -30.73 -15.23 -5.80
CA GLY A 379 -30.89 -14.78 -7.20
C GLY A 379 -30.50 -13.32 -7.46
N THR A 380 -30.82 -12.80 -8.64
CA THR A 380 -30.34 -11.50 -9.15
C THR A 380 -31.47 -10.50 -9.47
N ASP A 381 -31.76 -9.60 -8.53
CA ASP A 381 -32.82 -8.58 -8.61
C ASP A 381 -32.25 -7.15 -8.64
N LEU A 382 -31.63 -6.78 -9.78
CA LEU A 382 -31.10 -5.43 -9.97
C LEU A 382 -32.20 -4.37 -10.03
N ASN A 383 -33.40 -4.72 -10.52
CA ASN A 383 -34.50 -3.76 -10.65
C ASN A 383 -34.91 -3.19 -9.30
N ARG A 384 -35.09 -4.04 -8.29
CA ARG A 384 -35.40 -3.58 -6.93
C ARG A 384 -34.23 -2.80 -6.32
N ALA A 385 -33.01 -3.24 -6.55
CA ALA A 385 -31.81 -2.57 -6.04
C ALA A 385 -31.68 -1.13 -6.60
N MET A 386 -31.88 -0.95 -7.90
CA MET A 386 -31.86 0.38 -8.55
C MET A 386 -32.98 1.29 -8.02
N ASN A 387 -34.18 0.75 -7.76
CA ASN A 387 -35.26 1.53 -7.14
C ASN A 387 -34.92 1.96 -5.70
N ASN A 388 -34.31 1.08 -4.90
CA ASN A 388 -33.85 1.42 -3.56
C ASN A 388 -32.77 2.50 -3.60
N ALA A 389 -31.80 2.39 -4.51
CA ALA A 389 -30.76 3.39 -4.71
C ALA A 389 -31.37 4.76 -5.08
N ARG A 390 -32.31 4.80 -6.04
CA ARG A 390 -33.06 6.03 -6.39
C ARG A 390 -33.71 6.64 -5.16
N ASN A 391 -34.49 5.84 -4.43
CA ASN A 391 -35.24 6.31 -3.27
C ASN A 391 -34.31 6.81 -2.16
N TYR A 392 -33.15 6.18 -1.97
CA TYR A 392 -32.15 6.59 -1.00
C TYR A 392 -31.60 8.00 -1.29
N PHE A 393 -31.17 8.28 -2.52
CA PHE A 393 -30.74 9.62 -2.92
C PHE A 393 -31.88 10.65 -2.74
N THR A 394 -33.10 10.32 -3.18
CA THR A 394 -34.23 11.27 -3.11
C THR A 394 -34.85 11.42 -1.71
N SER A 395 -34.48 10.59 -0.74
CA SER A 395 -35.05 10.61 0.62
C SER A 395 -34.53 11.76 1.51
N GLY A 396 -33.52 12.50 1.05
CA GLY A 396 -32.83 13.52 1.85
C GLY A 396 -31.71 12.98 2.75
N GLN A 397 -31.41 11.68 2.68
CA GLN A 397 -30.36 11.04 3.48
C GLN A 397 -28.93 11.24 2.94
N VAL A 398 -28.76 11.63 1.68
CA VAL A 398 -27.44 11.87 1.08
C VAL A 398 -27.14 13.37 1.15
N ALA A 399 -26.07 13.76 1.85
CA ALA A 399 -25.75 15.18 1.99
C ALA A 399 -25.42 15.83 0.64
N ASN A 400 -25.96 17.04 0.42
CA ASN A 400 -25.68 17.91 -0.73
C ASN A 400 -25.91 17.28 -2.12
N TRP A 401 -26.64 16.16 -2.24
CA TRP A 401 -26.75 15.43 -3.51
C TRP A 401 -27.41 16.25 -4.64
N ASN A 402 -28.30 17.19 -4.30
CA ASN A 402 -29.10 17.97 -5.24
C ASN A 402 -28.50 19.32 -5.65
N LEU A 403 -27.26 19.64 -5.24
CA LEU A 403 -26.60 20.86 -5.68
C LEU A 403 -26.22 20.76 -7.16
N THR A 404 -26.18 21.90 -7.86
CA THR A 404 -25.80 21.97 -9.28
C THR A 404 -24.37 21.49 -9.54
N CYS A 405 -23.46 21.66 -8.58
CA CYS A 405 -22.08 21.18 -8.66
C CYS A 405 -21.85 19.78 -8.08
N SER A 406 -22.87 19.18 -7.45
CA SER A 406 -22.74 17.84 -6.88
C SER A 406 -22.72 16.78 -7.96
N LEU A 407 -21.82 15.82 -7.80
CA LEU A 407 -21.69 14.70 -8.72
C LEU A 407 -22.12 13.44 -7.97
N ASN A 408 -23.07 12.70 -8.55
CA ASN A 408 -23.68 11.55 -7.91
C ASN A 408 -23.58 10.34 -8.83
N TYR A 409 -23.11 9.21 -8.30
CA TYR A 409 -22.83 8.02 -9.09
C TYR A 409 -23.31 6.74 -8.41
N LEU A 410 -23.78 5.81 -9.24
CA LEU A 410 -23.97 4.41 -8.90
C LEU A 410 -22.90 3.58 -9.61
N ILE A 411 -22.26 2.66 -8.90
CA ILE A 411 -21.32 1.69 -9.48
C ILE A 411 -21.91 0.30 -9.30
N VAL A 412 -22.42 -0.30 -10.37
CA VAL A 412 -23.08 -1.61 -10.34
C VAL A 412 -22.09 -2.69 -10.73
N ILE A 413 -21.64 -3.50 -9.77
CA ILE A 413 -20.70 -4.61 -9.96
C ILE A 413 -21.48 -5.92 -9.96
N SER A 414 -21.38 -6.71 -11.04
CA SER A 414 -22.02 -8.03 -11.15
C SER A 414 -21.33 -8.95 -12.16
N ASP A 415 -21.58 -10.25 -12.03
CA ASP A 415 -21.04 -11.32 -12.87
C ASP A 415 -22.00 -11.85 -13.93
N GLY A 416 -23.04 -11.09 -14.31
CA GLY A 416 -23.59 -11.21 -15.67
C GLY A 416 -25.09 -11.20 -15.88
N TYR A 417 -25.84 -11.61 -14.86
CA TYR A 417 -27.25 -11.93 -15.06
C TYR A 417 -28.12 -11.21 -14.04
N TRP A 418 -29.15 -10.50 -14.49
CA TRP A 418 -30.21 -9.95 -13.64
C TRP A 418 -31.56 -10.02 -14.33
N SER A 419 -32.62 -10.17 -13.52
CA SER A 419 -33.99 -10.18 -14.01
C SER A 419 -34.50 -8.77 -14.37
N SER A 420 -35.60 -8.70 -15.15
CA SER A 420 -36.33 -7.45 -15.46
C SER A 420 -35.49 -6.36 -16.13
N HIS A 421 -34.65 -6.73 -17.10
CA HIS A 421 -33.71 -5.83 -17.77
C HIS A 421 -34.35 -4.53 -18.29
N ASN A 422 -35.50 -4.60 -18.99
CA ASN A 422 -36.19 -3.39 -19.50
C ASN A 422 -36.60 -2.42 -18.37
N SER A 423 -37.04 -2.95 -17.23
CA SER A 423 -37.38 -2.12 -16.06
C SER A 423 -36.14 -1.49 -15.45
N VAL A 424 -35.02 -2.22 -15.37
CA VAL A 424 -33.72 -1.69 -14.94
C VAL A 424 -33.29 -0.51 -15.83
N ILE A 425 -33.41 -0.66 -17.15
CA ILE A 425 -33.09 0.40 -18.12
C ILE A 425 -33.99 1.64 -17.94
N SER A 426 -35.29 1.43 -17.70
CA SER A 426 -36.23 2.52 -17.43
C SER A 426 -35.85 3.30 -16.15
N VAL A 427 -35.55 2.57 -15.07
CA VAL A 427 -35.14 3.17 -13.78
C VAL A 427 -33.79 3.88 -13.91
N ALA A 428 -32.81 3.29 -14.59
CA ALA A 428 -31.50 3.92 -14.82
C ALA A 428 -31.64 5.23 -15.63
N ASN A 429 -32.47 5.24 -16.68
CA ASN A 429 -32.76 6.45 -17.43
C ASN A 429 -33.43 7.52 -16.57
N GLN A 430 -34.40 7.14 -15.72
CA GLN A 430 -35.05 8.07 -14.80
C GLN A 430 -34.05 8.66 -13.80
N ILE A 431 -33.21 7.81 -13.18
CA ILE A 431 -32.16 8.21 -12.23
C ILE A 431 -31.22 9.26 -12.86
N ARG A 432 -30.86 9.06 -14.13
CA ARG A 432 -30.04 9.98 -14.89
C ARG A 432 -30.77 11.28 -15.23
N THR A 433 -31.93 11.21 -15.88
CA THR A 433 -32.58 12.40 -16.47
C THR A 433 -33.30 13.26 -15.44
N ALA A 434 -33.90 12.65 -14.41
CA ALA A 434 -34.65 13.39 -13.39
C ALA A 434 -33.76 13.86 -12.23
N TYR A 435 -32.70 13.11 -11.91
CA TYR A 435 -31.91 13.34 -10.68
C TYR A 435 -30.42 13.59 -10.93
N ASN A 436 -29.96 13.58 -12.19
CA ASN A 436 -28.56 13.78 -12.56
C ASN A 436 -27.59 12.83 -11.84
N ILE A 437 -27.99 11.58 -11.63
CA ILE A 437 -27.17 10.51 -11.04
C ILE A 437 -26.75 9.57 -12.18
N LYS A 438 -25.44 9.41 -12.39
CA LYS A 438 -24.92 8.54 -13.46
C LYS A 438 -24.71 7.11 -12.96
N THR A 439 -24.81 6.12 -13.83
CA THR A 439 -24.57 4.70 -13.47
C THR A 439 -23.45 4.10 -14.31
N PHE A 440 -22.42 3.60 -13.62
CA PHE A 440 -21.38 2.75 -14.20
C PHE A 440 -21.80 1.29 -14.10
N ALA A 441 -21.85 0.61 -15.24
CA ALA A 441 -22.12 -0.83 -15.32
C ALA A 441 -20.80 -1.60 -15.38
N VAL A 442 -20.51 -2.41 -14.35
CA VAL A 442 -19.25 -3.15 -14.20
C VAL A 442 -19.50 -4.65 -14.32
N GLY A 443 -19.04 -5.23 -15.42
CA GLY A 443 -19.14 -6.66 -15.70
C GLY A 443 -17.88 -7.40 -15.24
N PHE A 444 -17.98 -8.17 -14.17
CA PHE A 444 -16.84 -8.83 -13.55
C PHE A 444 -16.81 -10.34 -13.83
N ALA A 445 -15.66 -10.84 -14.28
CA ALA A 445 -15.41 -12.25 -14.63
C ALA A 445 -16.35 -12.82 -15.72
N LEU A 446 -16.66 -11.98 -16.72
CA LEU A 446 -17.63 -12.27 -17.80
C LEU A 446 -17.05 -12.70 -19.14
N GLY A 447 -15.73 -12.62 -19.33
CA GLY A 447 -15.08 -12.99 -20.60
C GLY A 447 -15.34 -12.02 -21.77
N GLY A 448 -15.99 -10.86 -21.56
CA GLY A 448 -16.09 -9.80 -22.57
C GLY A 448 -17.47 -9.12 -22.69
N ALA A 449 -17.74 -8.58 -23.89
CA ALA A 449 -18.87 -7.71 -24.20
C ALA A 449 -20.23 -8.40 -23.97
N ASN A 450 -21.13 -7.69 -23.30
CA ASN A 450 -22.49 -8.12 -22.96
C ASN A 450 -23.45 -6.96 -23.22
N SER A 451 -24.50 -7.22 -24.02
CA SER A 451 -25.46 -6.20 -24.45
C SER A 451 -26.20 -5.56 -23.28
N ASN A 452 -26.49 -6.29 -22.21
CA ASN A 452 -27.23 -5.78 -21.05
C ASN A 452 -26.42 -4.73 -20.28
N TYR A 453 -25.12 -4.91 -20.18
CA TYR A 453 -24.24 -3.91 -19.55
C TYR A 453 -24.06 -2.71 -20.47
N SER A 454 -24.03 -2.92 -21.78
CA SER A 454 -23.91 -1.85 -22.77
C SER A 454 -25.16 -0.95 -22.76
N THR A 455 -26.35 -1.54 -22.72
CA THR A 455 -27.61 -0.81 -22.59
C THR A 455 -27.75 -0.14 -21.22
N LEU A 456 -27.33 -0.79 -20.13
CA LEU A 456 -27.34 -0.19 -18.79
C LEU A 456 -26.40 1.01 -18.68
N ALA A 457 -25.17 0.89 -19.19
CA ALA A 457 -24.22 2.00 -19.24
C ALA A 457 -24.84 3.18 -19.99
N THR A 458 -25.33 2.94 -21.21
CA THR A 458 -25.94 3.96 -22.07
C THR A 458 -27.12 4.65 -21.38
N ALA A 459 -28.06 3.87 -20.82
CA ALA A 459 -29.21 4.39 -20.09
C ALA A 459 -28.83 5.17 -18.83
N GLY A 460 -27.82 4.66 -18.12
CA GLY A 460 -27.19 5.27 -16.95
C GLY A 460 -26.32 6.49 -17.25
N GLY A 461 -26.13 6.84 -18.52
CA GLY A 461 -25.40 8.05 -18.94
C GLY A 461 -23.89 7.89 -19.00
N THR A 462 -23.41 6.64 -19.02
CA THR A 462 -22.02 6.28 -19.30
C THR A 462 -21.94 5.68 -20.71
N VAL A 463 -20.89 5.97 -21.46
CA VAL A 463 -20.85 5.62 -22.90
C VAL A 463 -20.51 4.14 -23.13
N LYS A 464 -19.81 3.49 -22.19
CA LYS A 464 -19.38 2.09 -22.29
C LYS A 464 -19.37 1.41 -20.90
N PRO A 465 -19.69 0.11 -20.83
CA PRO A 465 -19.53 -0.68 -19.61
C PRO A 465 -18.05 -0.96 -19.32
N LEU A 466 -17.77 -1.26 -18.04
CA LEU A 466 -16.44 -1.57 -17.54
C LEU A 466 -16.32 -3.08 -17.34
N TYR A 467 -15.59 -3.76 -18.21
CA TYR A 467 -15.32 -5.18 -18.05
C TYR A 467 -13.98 -5.43 -17.37
N ALA A 468 -13.97 -6.39 -16.45
CA ALA A 468 -12.78 -6.87 -15.77
C ALA A 468 -12.83 -8.38 -15.59
N SER A 469 -11.73 -9.06 -15.84
CA SER A 469 -11.63 -10.53 -15.76
C SER A 469 -10.93 -11.00 -14.49
N ASN A 470 -10.18 -10.13 -13.83
CA ASN A 470 -9.40 -10.42 -12.64
C ASN A 470 -9.40 -9.24 -11.65
N GLU A 471 -8.88 -9.46 -10.45
CA GLU A 471 -8.80 -8.46 -9.37
C GLU A 471 -8.10 -7.17 -9.85
N THR A 472 -7.00 -7.33 -10.59
CA THR A 472 -6.18 -6.21 -11.04
C THR A 472 -6.91 -5.33 -12.06
N GLU A 473 -7.53 -5.95 -13.06
CA GLU A 473 -8.38 -5.25 -14.02
C GLU A 473 -9.56 -4.57 -13.31
N LEU A 474 -10.20 -5.25 -12.36
CA LEU A 474 -11.35 -4.67 -11.64
C LEU A 474 -10.92 -3.44 -10.84
N LEU A 475 -9.79 -3.49 -10.15
CA LEU A 475 -9.22 -2.35 -9.45
C LEU A 475 -8.93 -1.19 -10.41
N ALA A 476 -8.30 -1.47 -11.55
CA ALA A 476 -7.99 -0.45 -12.54
C ALA A 476 -9.28 0.23 -13.07
N LYS A 477 -10.29 -0.56 -13.48
CA LYS A 477 -11.55 -0.03 -14.01
C LYS A 477 -12.35 0.78 -12.96
N LEU A 478 -12.41 0.30 -11.72
CA LEU A 478 -13.13 1.00 -10.67
C LEU A 478 -12.42 2.28 -10.23
N THR A 479 -11.10 2.22 -10.07
CA THR A 479 -10.26 3.40 -9.76
C THR A 479 -10.53 4.49 -10.78
N ASP A 480 -10.57 4.12 -12.05
CA ASP A 480 -10.84 5.05 -13.12
C ASP A 480 -12.26 5.60 -13.15
N ALA A 481 -13.28 4.74 -13.03
CA ALA A 481 -14.67 5.19 -12.98
C ALA A 481 -14.87 6.26 -11.90
N ILE A 482 -14.23 6.06 -10.76
CA ILE A 482 -14.25 6.98 -9.62
C ILE A 482 -13.44 8.23 -9.93
N LYS A 483 -12.28 8.12 -10.58
CA LYS A 483 -11.50 9.29 -10.98
C LYS A 483 -12.21 10.15 -12.04
N GLN A 484 -12.93 9.53 -12.97
CA GLN A 484 -13.84 10.23 -13.88
C GLN A 484 -14.97 10.93 -13.11
N ALA A 485 -15.44 10.31 -12.03
CA ALA A 485 -16.48 10.86 -11.19
C ALA A 485 -16.03 12.13 -10.43
N ILE A 486 -14.75 12.23 -10.06
CA ILE A 486 -14.20 13.36 -9.27
C ILE A 486 -13.51 14.44 -10.12
N SER A 487 -12.94 14.12 -11.30
CA SER A 487 -12.10 15.03 -12.10
C SER A 487 -12.85 16.10 -12.91
N GLY A 488 -14.19 16.05 -12.98
CA GLY A 488 -15.01 16.87 -13.89
C GLY A 488 -15.10 18.38 -13.63
N ARG A 489 -14.34 18.95 -12.70
CA ARG A 489 -14.63 20.26 -12.06
C ARG A 489 -13.64 21.39 -12.28
N LEU A 490 -12.57 21.16 -13.03
CA LEU A 490 -11.44 22.08 -13.02
C LEU A 490 -11.52 23.07 -14.18
N THR A 491 -11.78 24.34 -13.84
CA THR A 491 -11.60 25.52 -14.70
C THR A 491 -10.60 26.44 -14.02
N PHE A 492 -9.31 26.30 -14.31
CA PHE A 492 -8.26 27.18 -13.80
C PHE A 492 -7.62 28.02 -14.90
N THR A 493 -7.12 29.18 -14.48
CA THR A 493 -6.25 30.06 -15.28
C THR A 493 -4.99 30.52 -14.52
N THR A 494 -4.78 30.14 -13.25
CA THR A 494 -3.66 30.63 -12.41
C THR A 494 -2.95 29.51 -11.63
N PRO A 495 -1.60 29.56 -11.52
CA PRO A 495 -0.81 28.54 -10.81
C PRO A 495 -0.91 28.67 -9.28
N ALA A 496 -0.91 27.53 -8.56
CA ALA A 496 -0.78 27.51 -7.11
C ALA A 496 0.71 27.57 -6.72
N VAL A 497 1.09 28.57 -5.92
CA VAL A 497 2.47 28.76 -5.43
C VAL A 497 2.70 27.92 -4.19
N MET A 498 3.63 26.94 -4.22
CA MET A 498 4.11 26.28 -3.00
C MET A 498 5.59 25.81 -3.11
N SER A 499 6.24 25.84 -1.95
CA SER A 499 7.69 25.78 -1.65
C SER A 499 8.53 26.94 -2.18
N ASP A 500 8.91 27.82 -1.25
CA ASP A 500 9.92 28.86 -1.44
C ASP A 500 11.12 28.54 -0.55
N VAL A 501 12.32 28.43 -1.13
CA VAL A 501 13.58 28.39 -0.38
C VAL A 501 14.39 29.63 -0.73
N SER A 502 14.92 30.29 0.29
CA SER A 502 15.85 31.40 0.11
C SER A 502 17.28 30.93 0.38
N ARG A 503 18.21 31.31 -0.49
CA ARG A 503 19.64 31.10 -0.28
C ARG A 503 20.39 32.30 -0.84
N ASN A 504 21.18 32.93 0.01
CA ASN A 504 21.81 34.22 -0.28
C ASN A 504 20.74 35.27 -0.65
N ASN A 505 20.93 36.00 -1.75
CA ASN A 505 20.01 37.04 -2.25
C ASN A 505 19.06 36.50 -3.34
N PHE A 506 18.70 35.22 -3.30
CA PHE A 506 17.80 34.58 -4.27
C PHE A 506 16.69 33.81 -3.57
N VAL A 507 15.53 33.79 -4.21
CA VAL A 507 14.37 32.97 -3.85
C VAL A 507 14.14 31.97 -4.98
N TYR A 508 13.97 30.70 -4.64
CA TYR A 508 13.61 29.65 -5.57
C TYR A 508 12.18 29.24 -5.27
N GLN A 509 11.35 29.21 -6.31
CA GLN A 509 9.92 29.02 -6.18
C GLN A 509 9.45 27.97 -7.17
N SER A 510 8.75 26.95 -6.68
CA SER A 510 7.97 26.03 -7.50
C SER A 510 6.54 26.51 -7.68
N THR A 511 6.05 26.38 -8.91
CA THR A 511 4.65 26.63 -9.28
C THR A 511 4.19 25.55 -10.25
N PHE A 512 2.89 25.38 -10.43
CA PHE A 512 2.38 24.50 -11.47
C PHE A 512 1.08 25.00 -12.08
N GLU A 513 0.87 24.67 -13.34
CA GLU A 513 -0.37 24.88 -14.07
C GLU A 513 -1.12 23.56 -14.19
N TYR A 514 -2.40 23.57 -13.82
CA TYR A 514 -3.29 22.44 -14.04
C TYR A 514 -3.53 22.23 -15.54
N ALA A 515 -3.32 21.01 -16.01
CA ALA A 515 -3.62 20.60 -17.38
C ALA A 515 -4.63 19.44 -17.40
N LYS A 516 -5.78 19.66 -18.03
CA LYS A 516 -6.88 18.67 -18.05
C LYS A 516 -6.56 17.49 -18.97
N ASN A 517 -6.59 16.27 -18.41
CA ASN A 517 -6.18 15.03 -19.10
C ASN A 517 -4.72 15.05 -19.57
N MET A 518 -3.85 15.73 -18.85
CA MET A 518 -2.41 15.72 -19.07
C MET A 518 -1.70 15.67 -17.72
N GLN A 519 -0.40 15.40 -17.74
CA GLN A 519 0.46 15.72 -16.61
C GLN A 519 0.43 17.24 -16.36
N TRP A 520 0.40 17.64 -15.09
CA TRP A 520 0.40 19.06 -14.75
C TRP A 520 1.77 19.67 -15.07
N LYS A 521 1.76 20.94 -15.51
CA LYS A 521 2.97 21.61 -15.99
C LYS A 521 3.62 22.33 -14.82
N GLY A 522 4.71 21.78 -14.29
CA GLY A 522 5.50 22.38 -13.23
C GLY A 522 6.52 23.41 -13.74
N SER A 523 6.84 24.37 -12.90
CA SER A 523 7.87 25.39 -13.15
C SER A 523 8.68 25.59 -11.86
N LEU A 524 9.99 25.81 -12.01
CA LEU A 524 10.89 26.09 -10.91
C LEU A 524 11.72 27.31 -11.29
N LYS A 525 11.43 28.44 -10.66
CA LYS A 525 12.02 29.75 -10.99
C LYS A 525 12.98 30.21 -9.92
N LYS A 526 14.08 30.81 -10.34
CA LYS A 526 15.00 31.55 -9.47
C LYS A 526 14.78 33.05 -9.65
N TYR A 527 14.40 33.74 -8.58
CA TYR A 527 14.25 35.18 -8.54
C TYR A 527 15.41 35.83 -7.81
N LYS A 528 15.89 36.98 -8.32
CA LYS A 528 16.74 37.87 -7.53
C LYS A 528 15.90 38.56 -6.47
N LEU A 529 16.35 38.57 -5.21
CA LEU A 529 15.69 39.34 -4.17
C LEU A 529 16.27 40.75 -4.12
N ASN A 530 15.40 41.76 -4.19
CA ASN A 530 15.79 43.15 -4.07
C ASN A 530 16.06 43.50 -2.60
N SER A 531 16.79 44.59 -2.34
CA SER A 531 17.11 45.04 -0.97
C SER A 531 15.87 45.45 -0.15
N ASP A 532 14.76 45.76 -0.81
CA ASP A 532 13.46 46.07 -0.17
C ASP A 532 12.64 44.81 0.17
N GLY A 533 13.13 43.61 -0.19
CA GLY A 533 12.44 42.35 0.00
C GLY A 533 11.41 42.01 -1.07
N LYS A 534 11.27 42.80 -2.15
CA LYS A 534 10.42 42.41 -3.28
C LYS A 534 11.15 41.46 -4.21
N PHE A 535 10.37 40.64 -4.91
CA PHE A 535 10.89 39.79 -5.98
C PHE A 535 11.36 40.69 -7.13
N GLY A 536 12.63 40.54 -7.51
CA GLY A 536 13.21 41.15 -8.70
C GLY A 536 13.04 40.27 -9.93
N ALA A 537 13.89 40.50 -10.95
CA ALA A 537 13.81 39.75 -12.21
C ALA A 537 14.06 38.24 -12.02
N VAL A 538 13.29 37.43 -12.75
CA VAL A 538 13.56 35.99 -12.94
C VAL A 538 14.94 35.82 -13.57
N GLN A 539 15.78 34.98 -12.97
CA GLN A 539 17.12 34.64 -13.46
C GLN A 539 17.08 33.48 -14.44
N TRP A 540 16.25 32.48 -14.15
CA TRP A 540 15.97 31.34 -15.00
C TRP A 540 14.69 30.62 -14.53
N ASP A 541 14.09 29.85 -15.45
CA ASP A 541 13.09 28.81 -15.16
C ASP A 541 13.66 27.46 -15.59
N ALA A 542 13.74 26.51 -14.67
CA ALA A 542 14.26 25.18 -14.97
C ALA A 542 13.36 24.41 -15.95
N ALA A 543 12.06 24.70 -15.98
CA ALA A 543 11.15 24.10 -16.95
C ALA A 543 11.51 24.51 -18.38
N ASP A 544 11.83 25.78 -18.63
CA ASP A 544 12.23 26.27 -19.95
C ASP A 544 13.53 25.58 -20.42
N LYS A 545 14.51 25.47 -19.51
CA LYS A 545 15.78 24.77 -19.77
C LYS A 545 15.55 23.29 -20.09
N LEU A 546 14.72 22.64 -19.29
CA LEU A 546 14.40 21.23 -19.45
C LEU A 546 13.60 20.97 -20.75
N ASN A 547 12.68 21.86 -21.10
CA ASN A 547 11.89 21.78 -22.32
C ASN A 547 12.76 21.93 -23.57
N ALA A 548 13.81 22.77 -23.53
CA ALA A 548 14.79 22.89 -24.62
C ALA A 548 15.73 21.66 -24.75
N LYS A 549 15.90 20.86 -23.70
CA LYS A 549 16.76 19.68 -23.69
C LYS A 549 16.12 18.50 -24.43
N SER A 550 16.82 17.92 -25.40
CA SER A 550 16.30 16.76 -26.15
C SER A 550 16.20 15.51 -25.27
N ALA A 551 15.18 14.69 -25.52
CA ALA A 551 14.95 13.45 -24.76
C ALA A 551 16.14 12.47 -24.82
N SER A 552 16.91 12.45 -25.91
CA SER A 552 18.10 11.60 -26.06
C SER A 552 19.26 12.02 -25.14
N THR A 553 19.39 13.31 -24.87
CA THR A 553 20.47 13.91 -24.05
C THR A 553 20.16 14.00 -22.56
N ARG A 554 18.95 13.63 -22.13
CA ARG A 554 18.59 13.61 -20.71
C ARG A 554 19.17 12.39 -20.01
N ASN A 555 19.77 12.61 -18.84
CA ASN A 555 20.27 11.55 -17.98
C ASN A 555 19.18 11.18 -16.99
N ILE A 556 18.48 10.08 -17.22
CA ILE A 556 17.47 9.56 -16.30
C ILE A 556 17.88 8.15 -15.89
N TRP A 557 17.85 7.87 -14.59
CA TRP A 557 18.29 6.59 -14.07
C TRP A 557 17.44 6.05 -12.92
N THR A 558 17.50 4.73 -12.78
CA THR A 558 16.90 3.95 -11.70
C THR A 558 17.87 2.83 -11.30
N PRO A 559 17.95 2.43 -10.01
CA PRO A 559 19.10 1.68 -9.53
C PRO A 559 19.16 0.22 -10.03
N GLU A 560 18.03 -0.42 -10.29
CA GLU A 560 17.95 -1.86 -10.60
C GLU A 560 18.39 -2.27 -12.02
N ILE A 561 18.81 -1.30 -12.85
CA ILE A 561 19.13 -1.53 -14.27
C ILE A 561 20.64 -1.58 -14.51
N SER A 562 21.36 -0.52 -14.13
CA SER A 562 22.83 -0.45 -14.25
C SER A 562 23.40 0.72 -13.43
N THR A 563 24.73 0.87 -13.42
CA THR A 563 25.46 2.01 -12.83
C THR A 563 25.41 3.28 -13.65
N SER A 564 24.92 3.24 -14.88
CA SER A 564 24.79 4.43 -15.73
C SER A 564 23.72 5.39 -15.20
N LEU A 565 24.05 6.69 -15.16
CA LEU A 565 23.08 7.77 -14.88
C LEU A 565 22.09 8.03 -16.04
N ASN A 566 22.20 7.28 -17.14
CA ASN A 566 21.25 7.29 -18.24
C ASN A 566 20.87 5.85 -18.61
N ASN A 567 20.13 5.18 -17.71
CA ASN A 567 19.72 3.79 -17.87
C ASN A 567 18.19 3.62 -18.06
N PHE A 568 17.39 4.68 -17.90
CA PHE A 568 15.97 4.67 -18.20
C PHE A 568 15.75 4.98 -19.69
N THR A 569 16.04 4.00 -20.55
CA THR A 569 16.02 4.12 -22.02
C THR A 569 15.34 2.92 -22.65
N THR A 570 14.90 3.05 -23.91
CA THR A 570 14.29 1.94 -24.67
C THR A 570 15.26 0.78 -24.89
N SER A 571 16.57 1.02 -24.87
CA SER A 571 17.58 -0.06 -24.89
C SER A 571 17.48 -1.01 -23.69
N ASN A 572 16.91 -0.55 -22.57
CA ASN A 572 16.68 -1.35 -21.35
C ASN A 572 15.21 -1.74 -21.17
N ARG A 573 14.39 -1.70 -22.25
CA ARG A 573 12.94 -1.95 -22.22
C ARG A 573 12.58 -3.26 -21.53
N ASP A 574 13.25 -4.35 -21.86
CA ASP A 574 12.94 -5.67 -21.29
C ASP A 574 13.16 -5.70 -19.76
N ALA A 575 14.20 -5.03 -19.27
CA ALA A 575 14.47 -4.93 -17.83
C ALA A 575 13.50 -3.97 -17.12
N LEU A 576 13.05 -2.91 -17.80
CA LEU A 576 12.11 -1.93 -17.24
C LEU A 576 10.66 -2.43 -17.24
N LYS A 577 10.28 -3.28 -18.20
CA LYS A 577 8.90 -3.70 -18.45
C LYS A 577 8.17 -4.23 -17.21
N SER A 578 8.74 -5.21 -16.51
CA SER A 578 8.10 -5.79 -15.31
C SER A 578 8.10 -4.86 -14.09
N ARG A 579 8.98 -3.87 -14.06
CA ARG A 579 9.11 -2.91 -12.94
C ARG A 579 8.17 -1.73 -13.09
N MET A 580 8.00 -1.24 -14.31
CA MET A 580 7.08 -0.15 -14.63
C MET A 580 5.63 -0.59 -14.62
N PHE A 581 5.37 -1.87 -14.87
CA PHE A 581 4.04 -2.44 -15.05
C PHE A 581 3.83 -3.69 -14.17
N PRO A 582 3.91 -3.57 -12.84
CA PRO A 582 3.75 -4.71 -11.92
C PRO A 582 2.32 -5.29 -11.97
N SER A 583 1.33 -4.49 -12.39
CA SER A 583 -0.08 -4.86 -12.37
C SER A 583 -0.62 -5.25 -13.75
N GLN A 584 0.17 -5.12 -14.81
CA GLN A 584 -0.32 -5.33 -16.18
C GLN A 584 0.73 -5.97 -17.09
N SER A 585 0.28 -6.49 -18.24
CA SER A 585 1.14 -7.10 -19.25
C SER A 585 1.10 -6.28 -20.55
N PRO A 586 1.87 -5.17 -20.63
CA PRO A 586 1.84 -4.28 -21.79
C PRO A 586 2.56 -4.91 -22.98
N THR A 587 2.22 -4.43 -24.17
CA THR A 587 2.99 -4.64 -25.39
C THR A 587 4.32 -3.89 -25.33
N ASP A 588 5.25 -4.33 -26.14
CA ASP A 588 6.58 -3.74 -26.27
C ASP A 588 6.55 -2.26 -26.67
N THR A 589 5.65 -1.90 -27.59
CA THR A 589 5.41 -0.53 -28.03
C THR A 589 4.82 0.34 -26.92
N GLU A 590 3.91 -0.18 -26.09
CA GLU A 590 3.36 0.59 -24.96
C GLU A 590 4.45 0.92 -23.93
N VAL A 591 5.38 -0.01 -23.68
CA VAL A 591 6.52 0.24 -22.79
C VAL A 591 7.44 1.30 -23.38
N GLU A 592 7.77 1.21 -24.67
CA GLU A 592 8.63 2.17 -25.36
C GLU A 592 8.02 3.57 -25.40
N ASN A 593 6.71 3.67 -25.67
CA ASN A 593 5.97 4.92 -25.65
C ASN A 593 6.06 5.56 -24.26
N LEU A 594 5.79 4.81 -23.19
CA LEU A 594 5.89 5.35 -21.83
C LEU A 594 7.33 5.78 -21.48
N ILE A 595 8.34 4.99 -21.84
CA ILE A 595 9.75 5.38 -21.60
C ILE A 595 10.06 6.70 -22.31
N ASN A 596 9.73 6.83 -23.59
CA ASN A 596 9.98 8.03 -24.37
C ASN A 596 9.18 9.23 -23.85
N PHE A 597 7.94 9.02 -23.41
CA PHE A 597 7.11 10.04 -22.77
C PHE A 597 7.74 10.61 -21.51
N ILE A 598 8.17 9.76 -20.58
CA ILE A 598 8.84 10.18 -19.34
C ILE A 598 10.16 10.93 -19.65
N ARG A 599 10.85 10.55 -20.73
CA ARG A 599 12.03 11.28 -21.20
C ARG A 599 11.71 12.61 -21.88
N GLY A 600 10.46 12.83 -22.32
CA GLY A 600 9.94 14.11 -22.78
C GLY A 600 9.55 14.18 -24.25
N VAL A 601 9.21 13.05 -24.88
CA VAL A 601 8.66 12.95 -26.25
C VAL A 601 7.14 12.80 -26.19
N ASP A 602 6.39 13.48 -27.06
CA ASP A 602 4.93 13.37 -27.05
C ASP A 602 4.39 12.12 -27.74
N THR A 603 4.72 10.93 -27.22
CA THR A 603 4.26 9.67 -27.82
C THR A 603 2.74 9.48 -27.76
N TYR A 604 2.03 10.30 -26.98
CA TYR A 604 0.59 10.22 -26.79
C TYR A 604 -0.19 11.29 -27.55
N ASP A 605 0.47 12.19 -28.30
CA ASP A 605 -0.16 13.28 -29.08
C ASP A 605 -1.08 14.13 -28.20
N GLN A 606 -0.54 14.68 -27.11
CA GLN A 606 -1.33 15.37 -26.10
C GLN A 606 -1.95 16.69 -26.60
N ASP A 607 -1.36 17.32 -27.62
CA ASP A 607 -1.91 18.53 -28.25
C ASP A 607 -2.85 18.24 -29.43
N GLY A 608 -2.86 17.00 -29.93
CA GLY A 608 -3.77 16.52 -30.96
C GLY A 608 -3.44 17.02 -32.36
N ASP A 609 -2.19 17.43 -32.60
CA ASP A 609 -1.73 17.85 -33.93
C ASP A 609 -1.35 16.65 -34.83
N GLY A 610 -1.28 15.44 -34.26
CA GLY A 610 -0.97 14.20 -34.96
C GLY A 610 0.53 13.91 -35.11
N ASN A 611 1.38 14.82 -34.64
CA ASN A 611 2.81 14.59 -34.43
C ASN A 611 3.01 13.86 -33.09
N LYS A 612 4.02 13.00 -33.01
CA LYS A 612 4.31 12.18 -31.81
C LYS A 612 5.78 12.15 -31.44
N THR A 613 6.52 13.09 -32.00
CA THR A 613 7.99 13.10 -32.01
C THR A 613 8.58 14.38 -31.43
N GLU A 614 7.73 15.39 -31.28
CA GLU A 614 7.95 16.66 -30.62
C GLU A 614 8.06 16.49 -29.10
N SER A 615 8.39 17.59 -28.44
CA SER A 615 8.67 17.60 -27.02
C SER A 615 7.50 18.10 -26.21
N ILE A 616 7.21 17.39 -25.12
CA ILE A 616 6.25 17.83 -24.11
C ILE A 616 6.89 18.79 -23.09
N HIS A 617 6.04 19.41 -22.28
CA HIS A 617 6.46 20.02 -21.02
C HIS A 617 6.94 18.93 -20.05
N LYS A 618 8.24 18.93 -19.71
CA LYS A 618 8.89 17.78 -19.04
C LYS A 618 8.87 17.82 -17.51
N LEU A 619 8.84 19.02 -16.91
CA LEU A 619 8.82 19.18 -15.44
C LEU A 619 7.37 19.07 -14.96
N ALA A 620 7.06 18.06 -14.15
CA ALA A 620 5.76 17.93 -13.52
C ALA A 620 5.66 18.81 -12.26
N ASP A 621 4.48 18.87 -11.67
CA ASP A 621 4.23 19.66 -10.47
C ASP A 621 5.10 19.21 -9.28
N VAL A 622 5.72 20.19 -8.62
CA VAL A 622 6.38 20.07 -7.32
C VAL A 622 5.40 20.67 -6.32
N TYR A 623 4.62 19.82 -5.66
CA TYR A 623 3.42 20.24 -4.95
C TYR A 623 3.56 20.19 -3.42
N HIS A 624 3.52 19.01 -2.80
CA HIS A 624 3.76 18.87 -1.35
C HIS A 624 5.24 18.73 -0.98
N SER A 625 6.14 18.71 -1.98
CA SER A 625 7.57 18.48 -1.78
C SER A 625 8.33 19.79 -1.66
N ASP A 626 9.11 19.95 -0.59
CA ASP A 626 10.00 21.10 -0.41
C ASP A 626 11.22 21.08 -1.33
N LEU A 627 11.64 22.26 -1.78
CA LEU A 627 12.90 22.44 -2.51
C LEU A 627 14.10 22.41 -1.57
N ILE A 628 15.12 21.63 -1.90
CA ILE A 628 16.38 21.58 -1.12
C ILE A 628 17.56 22.02 -1.97
N ILE A 629 18.39 22.91 -1.41
CA ILE A 629 19.62 23.39 -2.05
C ILE A 629 20.84 22.84 -1.33
N VAL A 630 21.70 22.14 -2.07
CA VAL A 630 22.94 21.55 -1.56
C VAL A 630 24.13 22.21 -2.26
N GLY A 631 24.84 23.07 -1.54
CA GLY A 631 26.11 23.70 -1.97
C GLY A 631 27.30 23.15 -1.21
N LYS A 632 28.44 23.84 -1.17
CA LYS A 632 29.62 23.43 -0.38
C LYS A 632 29.27 23.15 1.11
N PRO A 633 29.99 22.25 1.80
CA PRO A 633 29.72 21.98 3.22
C PRO A 633 30.04 23.21 4.10
N GLU A 634 29.01 23.82 4.69
CA GLU A 634 29.13 25.10 5.43
C GLU A 634 28.97 24.95 6.94
N ALA A 635 28.49 23.81 7.41
CA ALA A 635 28.05 23.63 8.80
C ALA A 635 29.18 23.94 9.83
N PRO A 636 28.87 24.53 11.00
CA PRO A 636 29.87 25.06 11.95
C PRO A 636 30.64 23.97 12.72
N VAL A 637 31.96 24.05 12.80
CA VAL A 637 32.84 23.04 13.44
C VAL A 637 33.45 23.61 14.72
N ILE A 638 32.60 23.81 15.73
CA ILE A 638 32.97 24.56 16.93
C ILE A 638 32.48 23.87 18.18
N ASP A 639 33.23 24.06 19.25
CA ASP A 639 32.72 24.08 20.62
C ASP A 639 32.30 25.53 20.91
N ASP A 640 31.01 25.78 21.11
CA ASP A 640 30.49 27.12 21.33
C ASP A 640 30.52 27.55 22.82
N GLY A 641 31.08 26.69 23.70
CA GLY A 641 31.20 26.94 25.14
C GLY A 641 29.87 26.91 25.91
N THR A 642 28.75 26.60 25.27
CA THR A 642 27.46 26.44 25.96
C THR A 642 27.44 25.16 26.79
N ILE A 643 26.60 25.11 27.82
CA ILE A 643 26.51 23.95 28.74
C ILE A 643 26.23 22.62 28.02
N ASN A 644 25.54 22.67 26.88
CA ASN A 644 25.21 21.51 26.06
C ASN A 644 26.05 21.39 24.78
N SER A 645 27.14 22.16 24.64
CA SER A 645 28.00 22.18 23.44
C SER A 645 28.42 20.78 22.98
N GLN A 646 28.86 19.92 23.92
CA GLN A 646 29.28 18.54 23.63
C GLN A 646 28.17 17.64 23.08
N LYS A 647 26.91 18.05 23.20
CA LYS A 647 25.73 17.34 22.70
C LYS A 647 25.33 17.79 21.31
N LYS A 648 25.80 18.95 20.84
CA LYS A 648 25.48 19.55 19.55
C LYS A 648 26.18 18.85 18.39
N ASP A 649 25.60 18.93 17.20
CA ASP A 649 26.19 18.40 15.98
C ASP A 649 27.45 19.18 15.56
N SER A 650 27.60 20.45 15.97
CA SER A 650 28.82 21.23 15.73
C SER A 650 30.05 20.64 16.43
N TYR A 651 29.88 20.20 17.68
CA TYR A 651 30.93 19.55 18.45
C TYR A 651 31.22 18.15 17.89
N TYR A 652 30.19 17.38 17.55
CA TYR A 652 30.37 16.07 16.91
C TYR A 652 31.15 16.19 15.57
N ARG A 653 30.87 17.23 14.78
CA ARG A 653 31.63 17.55 13.56
C ARG A 653 33.08 17.94 13.84
N LEU A 654 33.34 18.62 14.95
CA LEU A 654 34.70 18.93 15.42
C LEU A 654 35.47 17.65 15.76
N GLN A 655 34.86 16.73 16.53
CA GLN A 655 35.49 15.48 16.93
C GLN A 655 35.78 14.53 15.76
N ASN A 656 34.93 14.55 14.73
CA ASN A 656 35.04 13.68 13.56
C ASN A 656 35.66 14.39 12.34
N ASN A 657 36.56 15.35 12.57
CA ASN A 657 37.39 15.98 11.54
C ASN A 657 36.62 16.52 10.32
N TYR A 658 35.44 17.12 10.51
CA TYR A 658 34.61 17.63 9.41
C TYR A 658 35.31 18.70 8.54
N ASN A 659 36.32 19.38 9.07
CA ASN A 659 37.16 20.29 8.27
C ASN A 659 37.92 19.56 7.15
N ASN A 660 38.26 18.28 7.31
CA ASN A 660 38.84 17.47 6.24
C ASN A 660 37.81 17.21 5.13
N PHE A 661 36.53 17.07 5.47
CA PHE A 661 35.46 16.96 4.48
C PHE A 661 35.27 18.30 3.73
N LYS A 662 35.21 19.42 4.46
CA LYS A 662 35.12 20.77 3.85
C LYS A 662 36.24 21.06 2.83
N ASN A 663 37.46 20.70 3.20
CA ASN A 663 38.67 21.01 2.41
C ASN A 663 39.12 19.85 1.50
N GLY A 664 38.48 18.68 1.62
CA GLY A 664 38.82 17.47 0.87
C GLY A 664 38.23 17.47 -0.55
N ALA A 665 38.37 16.32 -1.23
CA ALA A 665 38.02 16.18 -2.65
C ALA A 665 36.90 15.15 -2.94
N THR A 666 36.15 14.71 -1.92
CA THR A 666 35.13 13.65 -2.05
C THR A 666 33.87 14.11 -2.79
N CYS A 667 33.72 15.40 -3.08
CA CYS A 667 32.54 15.98 -3.71
C CYS A 667 32.60 15.99 -5.25
N GLY A 668 33.35 15.06 -5.86
CA GLY A 668 33.65 15.07 -7.31
C GLY A 668 34.74 16.07 -7.71
N GLY A 669 35.60 16.41 -6.76
CA GLY A 669 36.50 17.56 -6.77
C GLY A 669 36.52 18.22 -5.38
N PRO A 670 37.24 19.34 -5.20
CA PRO A 670 37.31 20.03 -3.91
C PRO A 670 35.91 20.37 -3.37
N CYS A 671 35.59 19.92 -2.15
CA CYS A 671 34.27 20.12 -1.55
C CYS A 671 33.93 21.59 -1.29
N LYS A 672 34.95 22.45 -1.09
CA LYS A 672 34.80 23.91 -1.04
C LYS A 672 34.24 24.52 -2.34
N ASP A 673 34.45 23.83 -3.45
CA ASP A 673 34.04 24.22 -4.80
C ASP A 673 32.87 23.34 -5.30
N ARG A 674 32.23 22.57 -4.40
CA ARG A 674 31.08 21.73 -4.75
C ARG A 674 29.99 22.60 -5.39
N LYS A 675 29.59 22.20 -6.60
CA LYS A 675 28.48 22.84 -7.34
C LYS A 675 27.22 22.88 -6.48
N GLU A 676 26.53 24.01 -6.51
CA GLU A 676 25.26 24.19 -5.82
C GLU A 676 24.12 23.61 -6.66
N ILE A 677 23.40 22.64 -6.10
CA ILE A 677 22.33 21.90 -6.78
C ILE A 677 21.01 22.14 -6.06
N VAL A 678 19.95 22.40 -6.82
CA VAL A 678 18.56 22.41 -6.36
C VAL A 678 17.94 21.05 -6.65
N TYR A 679 17.56 20.33 -5.60
CA TYR A 679 16.84 19.06 -5.68
C TYR A 679 15.33 19.31 -5.55
N ALA A 680 14.55 18.75 -6.47
CA ALA A 680 13.10 18.88 -6.50
C ALA A 680 12.45 17.53 -6.82
N GLY A 681 11.61 17.04 -5.90
CA GLY A 681 10.77 15.86 -6.10
C GLY A 681 9.53 16.24 -6.90
N ALA A 682 9.36 15.66 -8.08
CA ALA A 682 8.23 15.95 -8.95
C ALA A 682 7.26 14.78 -9.05
N ASN A 683 6.00 15.12 -9.30
CA ASN A 683 4.89 14.17 -9.32
C ASN A 683 4.80 13.30 -10.57
N ASN A 684 5.71 13.47 -11.54
CA ASN A 684 5.97 12.46 -12.59
C ASN A 684 6.83 11.28 -12.10
N GLY A 685 7.25 11.29 -10.82
CA GLY A 685 8.07 10.23 -10.21
C GLY A 685 9.57 10.45 -10.33
N ILE A 686 10.00 11.66 -10.72
CA ILE A 686 11.41 12.01 -10.92
C ILE A 686 11.88 12.94 -9.80
N LEU A 687 12.99 12.61 -9.16
CA LEU A 687 13.78 13.54 -8.38
C LEU A 687 14.76 14.23 -9.32
N HIS A 688 14.54 15.52 -9.56
CA HIS A 688 15.35 16.32 -10.46
C HIS A 688 16.52 16.99 -9.70
N ALA A 689 17.70 17.02 -10.32
CA ALA A 689 18.86 17.74 -9.85
C ALA A 689 19.21 18.89 -10.83
N PHE A 690 18.88 20.13 -10.45
CA PHE A 690 19.12 21.33 -11.26
C PHE A 690 20.34 22.10 -10.76
N GLU A 691 21.23 22.53 -11.66
CA GLU A 691 22.34 23.39 -11.28
C GLU A 691 21.82 24.80 -10.91
N ALA A 692 22.10 25.26 -9.69
CA ALA A 692 21.52 26.50 -9.16
C ALA A 692 21.98 27.76 -9.92
N SER A 693 23.10 27.68 -10.64
CA SER A 693 23.68 28.78 -11.41
C SER A 693 22.83 29.14 -12.64
N ASN A 694 22.27 28.15 -13.34
CA ASN A 694 21.67 28.33 -14.67
C ASN A 694 20.34 27.57 -14.90
N GLY A 695 19.91 26.73 -13.94
CA GLY A 695 18.67 25.95 -14.03
C GLY A 695 18.75 24.70 -14.92
N GLU A 696 19.94 24.30 -15.38
CA GLU A 696 20.13 23.10 -16.20
C GLU A 696 19.95 21.81 -15.37
N GLU A 697 19.19 20.85 -15.89
CA GLU A 697 19.05 19.53 -15.28
C GLU A 697 20.31 18.68 -15.52
N LEU A 698 20.97 18.25 -14.45
CA LEU A 698 22.12 17.34 -14.52
C LEU A 698 21.68 15.89 -14.76
N TRP A 699 20.71 15.45 -13.96
CA TRP A 699 20.11 14.12 -14.01
C TRP A 699 18.74 14.10 -13.32
N GLY A 700 17.93 13.10 -13.67
CA GLY A 700 16.71 12.72 -12.96
C GLY A 700 16.82 11.31 -12.40
N TYR A 701 16.41 11.12 -11.14
CA TYR A 701 16.39 9.81 -10.48
C TYR A 701 14.94 9.34 -10.32
N ILE A 702 14.65 8.11 -10.76
CA ILE A 702 13.37 7.45 -10.52
C ILE A 702 13.59 6.37 -9.44
N PRO A 703 13.07 6.57 -8.21
CA PRO A 703 13.16 5.58 -7.16
C PRO A 703 12.55 4.23 -7.60
N PRO A 704 13.14 3.08 -7.23
CA PRO A 704 12.65 1.78 -7.67
C PRO A 704 11.25 1.46 -7.12
N ASN A 705 10.94 1.98 -5.93
CA ASN A 705 9.61 1.92 -5.31
C ASN A 705 8.56 2.87 -5.94
N VAL A 706 8.94 3.70 -6.92
CA VAL A 706 8.03 4.57 -7.70
C VAL A 706 7.83 4.05 -9.13
N LEU A 707 8.72 3.20 -9.65
CA LEU A 707 8.63 2.69 -11.03
C LEU A 707 7.25 2.11 -11.37
N GLY A 708 6.68 1.30 -10.45
CA GLY A 708 5.37 0.70 -10.64
C GLY A 708 4.21 1.70 -10.71
N ASN A 709 4.38 2.94 -10.22
CA ASN A 709 3.36 3.98 -10.37
C ASN A 709 3.28 4.52 -11.79
N LEU A 710 4.33 4.36 -12.61
CA LEU A 710 4.36 4.87 -13.98
C LEU A 710 3.31 4.18 -14.87
N GLU A 711 2.87 2.96 -14.55
CA GLU A 711 1.75 2.30 -15.24
C GLU A 711 0.45 3.12 -15.23
N LYS A 712 0.32 4.07 -14.30
CA LYS A 712 -0.86 4.94 -14.15
C LYS A 712 -0.83 6.16 -15.08
N VAL A 713 0.31 6.50 -15.68
CA VAL A 713 0.49 7.68 -16.55
C VAL A 713 -0.27 7.54 -17.89
N PRO A 714 -0.17 6.42 -18.63
CA PRO A 714 -0.92 6.25 -19.86
C PRO A 714 -2.43 6.36 -19.62
N SER A 715 -3.13 7.09 -20.50
CA SER A 715 -4.59 7.10 -20.56
C SER A 715 -5.06 6.40 -21.82
N SER A 716 -6.31 5.94 -21.82
CA SER A 716 -6.99 5.35 -22.98
C SER A 716 -8.02 6.28 -23.57
N LYS A 717 -8.21 7.44 -22.96
CA LYS A 717 -8.68 8.56 -23.75
C LYS A 717 -7.53 8.91 -24.71
N ALA A 718 -7.84 8.90 -26.01
CA ALA A 718 -6.88 9.31 -27.03
C ALA A 718 -6.38 10.73 -26.71
N ASN A 719 -5.12 10.99 -27.07
CA ASN A 719 -4.51 12.32 -26.99
C ASN A 719 -4.52 12.84 -25.55
N SER A 720 -4.22 11.96 -24.59
CA SER A 720 -4.24 12.31 -23.17
C SER A 720 -3.39 11.40 -22.29
N THR A 721 -3.01 11.92 -21.13
CA THR A 721 -2.32 11.19 -20.07
C THR A 721 -2.89 11.56 -18.70
N ASN A 722 -2.45 10.87 -17.66
CA ASN A 722 -2.85 11.14 -16.29
C ASN A 722 -1.71 11.77 -15.51
N ALA A 723 -2.01 12.83 -14.75
CA ALA A 723 -1.17 13.24 -13.65
C ALA A 723 -1.20 12.17 -12.54
N ILE A 724 -0.08 11.91 -11.90
CA ILE A 724 0.05 10.95 -10.80
C ILE A 724 0.63 11.67 -9.58
N TYR A 725 0.58 11.03 -8.41
CA TYR A 725 1.49 11.37 -7.33
C TYR A 725 2.72 10.47 -7.45
N GLY A 726 3.89 11.09 -7.56
CA GLY A 726 5.16 10.42 -7.81
C GLY A 726 6.07 10.54 -6.60
N ILE A 727 6.92 11.57 -6.59
CA ILE A 727 7.66 12.00 -5.41
C ILE A 727 6.98 13.26 -4.89
N ASP A 728 5.99 13.05 -4.02
CA ASP A 728 5.16 14.15 -3.49
C ASP A 728 5.64 14.60 -2.10
N GLY A 729 6.36 13.76 -1.36
CA GLY A 729 6.87 14.09 -0.02
C GLY A 729 8.07 15.04 -0.05
N SER A 730 8.26 15.80 1.03
CA SER A 730 9.42 16.71 1.18
C SER A 730 10.74 15.96 1.36
N LEU A 731 11.78 16.55 0.79
CA LEU A 731 13.16 16.06 0.85
C LEU A 731 13.87 16.59 2.10
N VAL A 732 14.75 15.79 2.68
CA VAL A 732 15.65 16.21 3.76
C VAL A 732 17.08 15.83 3.41
N VAL A 733 18.00 16.78 3.61
CA VAL A 733 19.43 16.57 3.40
C VAL A 733 20.20 16.86 4.68
N LYS A 734 21.14 15.98 5.01
CA LYS A 734 22.08 16.20 6.11
C LYS A 734 23.44 15.56 5.80
N ASP A 735 24.50 16.20 6.26
CA ASP A 735 25.81 15.55 6.30
C ASP A 735 25.88 14.62 7.51
N ILE A 736 26.16 13.34 7.26
CA ILE A 736 26.31 12.31 8.30
C ILE A 736 27.68 11.63 8.17
N TYR A 737 28.14 11.04 9.26
CA TYR A 737 29.45 10.38 9.35
C TYR A 737 29.24 8.90 9.64
N PHE A 738 29.50 8.05 8.65
CA PHE A 738 29.30 6.61 8.75
C PHE A 738 30.25 5.88 7.80
N ASP A 739 30.34 4.56 7.98
CA ASP A 739 31.06 3.69 7.06
C ASP A 739 30.18 3.38 5.84
N ASP A 740 30.50 4.00 4.71
CA ASP A 740 29.76 3.82 3.47
C ASP A 740 30.18 2.55 2.69
N THR A 741 31.12 1.77 3.23
CA THR A 741 31.62 0.52 2.67
C THR A 741 31.71 -0.59 3.73
N PRO A 742 30.64 -0.86 4.50
CA PRO A 742 30.72 -1.67 5.72
C PRO A 742 31.11 -3.15 5.49
N ASN A 743 31.03 -3.63 4.24
CA ASN A 743 31.32 -5.00 3.84
C ASN A 743 32.74 -5.20 3.26
N ASP A 744 33.59 -4.16 3.27
CA ASP A 744 34.96 -4.23 2.72
C ASP A 744 36.00 -4.81 3.71
N GLY A 745 35.57 -5.15 4.93
CA GLY A 745 36.42 -5.69 5.99
C GLY A 745 37.25 -4.64 6.74
N THR A 746 37.05 -3.35 6.45
CA THR A 746 37.71 -2.21 7.12
C THR A 746 36.66 -1.27 7.72
N THR A 747 36.93 -0.72 8.90
CA THR A 747 36.07 0.32 9.49
C THR A 747 36.63 1.69 9.12
N ASN A 748 36.02 2.36 8.14
CA ASN A 748 36.58 3.57 7.52
C ASN A 748 35.58 4.75 7.40
N PRO A 749 34.90 5.14 8.50
CA PRO A 749 33.79 6.08 8.44
C PRO A 749 34.23 7.45 7.91
N ARG A 750 33.33 8.08 7.15
CA ARG A 750 33.57 9.37 6.52
C ARG A 750 32.30 10.16 6.31
N TRP A 751 32.48 11.45 6.08
CA TRP A 751 31.38 12.37 5.87
C TRP A 751 30.77 12.18 4.48
N ARG A 752 29.44 12.11 4.46
CA ARG A 752 28.60 12.03 3.28
C ARG A 752 27.40 12.95 3.42
N THR A 753 26.97 13.53 2.31
CA THR A 753 25.74 14.32 2.22
C THR A 753 24.61 13.41 1.76
N ILE A 754 23.73 13.04 2.69
CA ILE A 754 22.64 12.09 2.44
C ILE A 754 21.34 12.85 2.25
N LEU A 755 20.63 12.48 1.19
CA LEU A 755 19.30 12.95 0.84
C LEU A 755 18.31 11.81 1.09
N ILE A 756 17.26 12.07 1.86
CA ILE A 756 16.16 11.13 2.12
C ILE A 756 14.84 11.81 1.76
N SER A 757 13.90 11.04 1.21
CA SER A 757 12.56 11.54 0.90
C SER A 757 11.52 10.47 1.16
N GLY A 758 10.39 10.89 1.73
CA GLY A 758 9.13 10.16 1.59
C GLY A 758 8.58 10.29 0.15
N LEU A 759 7.54 9.54 -0.15
CA LEU A 759 6.81 9.60 -1.40
C LEU A 759 5.54 10.47 -1.30
N GLY A 760 5.12 10.89 -0.10
CA GLY A 760 3.87 11.64 0.10
C GLY A 760 2.67 10.82 -0.41
N GLY A 761 1.77 11.43 -1.17
CA GLY A 761 0.67 10.72 -1.85
C GLY A 761 1.14 9.72 -2.92
N GLY A 762 2.43 9.70 -3.26
CA GLY A 762 3.01 8.78 -4.24
C GLY A 762 3.12 7.34 -3.75
N GLY A 763 3.10 7.08 -2.45
CA GLY A 763 3.07 5.72 -1.94
C GLY A 763 3.55 5.53 -0.51
N LYS A 764 3.53 4.26 -0.07
CA LYS A 764 3.84 3.84 1.30
C LYS A 764 5.31 3.48 1.44
N GLY A 765 6.18 4.43 1.14
CA GLY A 765 7.61 4.17 1.01
C GLY A 765 8.47 5.41 1.18
N LEU A 766 9.78 5.18 1.18
CA LEU A 766 10.81 6.20 1.21
C LEU A 766 12.05 5.73 0.44
N PHE A 767 12.96 6.64 0.14
CA PHE A 767 14.25 6.31 -0.45
C PHE A 767 15.35 7.26 0.05
N ALA A 768 16.60 6.80 -0.06
CA ALA A 768 17.77 7.60 0.26
C ALA A 768 18.85 7.52 -0.83
N LEU A 769 19.52 8.65 -1.04
CA LEU A 769 20.65 8.82 -1.95
C LEU A 769 21.83 9.44 -1.22
N ASP A 770 23.04 9.03 -1.59
CA ASP A 770 24.24 9.82 -1.33
C ASP A 770 24.44 10.79 -2.50
N VAL A 771 24.36 12.07 -2.17
CA VAL A 771 24.51 13.20 -3.10
C VAL A 771 25.77 14.03 -2.79
N THR A 772 26.75 13.43 -2.10
CA THR A 772 28.04 14.06 -1.78
C THR A 772 28.72 14.58 -3.04
N ASN A 773 28.79 13.74 -4.07
CA ASN A 773 29.25 14.10 -5.41
C ASN A 773 28.03 14.28 -6.34
N PRO A 774 27.66 15.52 -6.70
CA PRO A 774 26.49 15.77 -7.53
C PRO A 774 26.60 15.22 -8.96
N SER A 775 27.81 14.89 -9.43
CA SER A 775 28.02 14.30 -10.76
C SER A 775 27.96 12.77 -10.77
N SER A 776 27.96 12.14 -9.59
CA SER A 776 27.92 10.68 -9.44
C SER A 776 27.14 10.30 -8.17
N PRO A 777 25.83 10.60 -8.11
CA PRO A 777 25.00 10.21 -6.98
C PRO A 777 24.92 8.68 -6.88
N THR A 778 24.73 8.15 -5.68
CA THR A 778 24.54 6.71 -5.46
C THR A 778 23.26 6.42 -4.68
N HIS A 779 22.62 5.32 -5.04
CA HIS A 779 21.49 4.77 -4.31
C HIS A 779 21.99 4.14 -3.00
N LEU A 780 21.34 4.45 -1.89
CA LEU A 780 21.61 3.80 -0.60
C LEU A 780 20.57 2.74 -0.28
N PHE A 781 19.29 3.13 -0.29
CA PHE A 781 18.19 2.20 -0.10
C PHE A 781 16.87 2.77 -0.57
N ALA A 782 15.87 1.90 -0.76
CA ALA A 782 14.46 2.28 -0.84
C ALA A 782 13.59 1.24 -0.12
N ILE A 783 12.45 1.68 0.38
CA ILE A 783 11.49 0.84 1.12
C ILE A 783 10.09 1.07 0.57
N ASN A 784 9.29 0.02 0.51
CA ASN A 784 7.86 0.08 0.21
C ASN A 784 7.08 -0.93 1.05
N ASN A 785 5.95 -0.51 1.62
CA ASN A 785 5.01 -1.39 2.30
C ASN A 785 3.85 -1.77 1.36
N ASP A 786 3.86 -3.01 0.87
CA ASP A 786 2.76 -3.58 0.09
C ASP A 786 1.74 -4.26 1.01
N GLU A 787 0.79 -3.46 1.46
CA GLU A 787 -0.31 -3.92 2.30
C GLU A 787 -1.16 -5.03 1.64
N THR A 788 -1.29 -4.99 0.32
CA THR A 788 -2.15 -5.94 -0.41
C THR A 788 -1.58 -7.35 -0.30
N ASN A 789 -0.30 -7.47 -0.61
CA ASN A 789 0.42 -8.74 -0.55
C ASN A 789 0.97 -9.02 0.84
N LYS A 790 0.77 -8.10 1.79
CA LYS A 790 1.31 -8.14 3.14
C LYS A 790 2.82 -8.39 3.10
N ALA A 791 3.55 -7.56 2.37
CA ALA A 791 4.99 -7.68 2.22
C ALA A 791 5.69 -6.31 2.29
N VAL A 792 6.88 -6.28 2.89
CA VAL A 792 7.77 -5.12 2.86
C VAL A 792 8.84 -5.36 1.81
N GLN A 793 9.00 -4.42 0.88
CA GLN A 793 10.02 -4.46 -0.15
C GLN A 793 11.16 -3.52 0.24
N HIS A 794 12.38 -4.01 0.19
CA HIS A 794 13.59 -3.27 0.55
C HIS A 794 14.60 -3.40 -0.59
N TRP A 795 15.06 -2.26 -1.11
CA TRP A 795 16.17 -2.18 -2.04
C TRP A 795 17.40 -1.77 -1.25
N ASN A 796 18.44 -2.60 -1.31
CA ASN A 796 19.70 -2.37 -0.59
C ASN A 796 20.69 -1.53 -1.41
N SER A 797 21.86 -1.25 -0.84
CA SER A 797 22.92 -0.45 -1.50
C SER A 797 23.48 -1.13 -2.77
N ASP A 798 23.41 -2.46 -2.83
CA ASP A 798 23.71 -3.29 -4.01
C ASP A 798 22.61 -3.26 -5.08
N ARG A 799 21.52 -2.50 -4.84
CA ARG A 799 20.41 -2.26 -5.77
C ARG A 799 19.55 -3.50 -6.02
N GLN A 800 19.60 -4.46 -5.11
CA GLN A 800 18.81 -5.67 -5.14
C GLN A 800 17.52 -5.49 -4.35
N LYS A 801 16.40 -5.91 -4.94
CA LYS A 801 15.11 -5.97 -4.27
C LYS A 801 15.02 -7.23 -3.40
N ASN A 802 14.80 -7.04 -2.11
CA ASN A 802 14.42 -8.07 -1.15
C ASN A 802 12.95 -7.86 -0.74
N GLU A 803 12.24 -8.96 -0.48
CA GLU A 803 10.83 -8.91 -0.08
C GLU A 803 10.62 -9.73 1.20
N PHE A 804 9.97 -9.12 2.19
CA PHE A 804 9.75 -9.66 3.52
C PHE A 804 8.24 -9.77 3.77
N GLY A 805 7.71 -10.97 3.60
CA GLY A 805 6.29 -11.27 3.82
C GLY A 805 5.92 -11.24 5.31
N TYR A 806 4.72 -10.76 5.60
CA TYR A 806 4.13 -10.73 6.93
C TYR A 806 2.67 -11.21 6.96
N ALA A 807 2.27 -11.98 5.94
CA ALA A 807 0.94 -12.56 5.86
C ALA A 807 0.58 -13.42 7.08
N GLY A 808 1.57 -14.13 7.64
CA GLY A 808 1.46 -14.92 8.87
C GLY A 808 1.43 -14.11 10.17
N GLY A 809 1.52 -12.78 10.10
CA GLY A 809 1.42 -11.89 11.26
C GLY A 809 2.75 -11.54 11.94
N SER A 810 3.87 -12.14 11.52
CA SER A 810 5.23 -11.82 12.00
C SER A 810 6.12 -11.32 10.86
N ILE A 811 7.12 -10.51 11.22
CA ILE A 811 8.20 -10.04 10.33
C ILE A 811 9.44 -9.79 11.20
N ASP A 812 10.64 -9.90 10.64
CA ASP A 812 11.86 -9.49 11.33
C ASP A 812 11.72 -8.00 11.72
N PRO A 813 11.86 -7.62 13.01
CA PRO A 813 11.67 -6.25 13.48
C PRO A 813 12.47 -5.20 12.70
N LYS A 814 13.65 -5.55 12.18
CA LYS A 814 14.48 -4.62 11.40
C LYS A 814 13.92 -4.28 10.01
N TYR A 815 12.90 -5.01 9.56
CA TYR A 815 12.14 -4.75 8.34
C TYR A 815 10.65 -4.49 8.63
N ASP A 816 10.26 -4.27 9.89
CA ASP A 816 8.86 -4.07 10.26
C ASP A 816 8.36 -2.66 9.87
N TYR A 817 8.03 -2.51 8.59
CA TYR A 817 7.36 -1.34 8.03
C TYR A 817 5.86 -1.54 7.88
N ARG A 818 5.25 -2.52 8.56
CA ARG A 818 3.84 -2.89 8.34
C ARG A 818 2.86 -1.76 8.62
N LYS A 819 3.22 -0.87 9.55
CA LYS A 819 2.45 0.33 9.90
C LYS A 819 2.75 1.55 9.02
N LEU A 820 3.59 1.43 8.00
CA LEU A 820 3.94 2.52 7.10
C LEU A 820 2.78 2.79 6.13
N GLY A 821 2.20 3.99 6.23
CA GLY A 821 1.24 4.56 5.30
C GLY A 821 1.92 5.47 4.28
N GLU A 822 1.12 6.28 3.59
CA GLU A 822 1.63 7.30 2.69
C GLU A 822 2.49 8.28 3.48
N THR A 823 3.75 8.43 3.06
CA THR A 823 4.78 9.14 3.84
C THR A 823 4.65 10.66 3.70
N TRP A 824 3.51 11.19 4.16
CA TRP A 824 3.21 12.62 4.28
C TRP A 824 4.04 13.27 5.38
N SER A 825 4.36 12.51 6.44
CA SER A 825 5.26 12.95 7.50
C SER A 825 6.71 12.90 7.00
N THR A 826 7.36 14.07 6.95
CA THR A 826 8.73 14.22 6.45
C THR A 826 9.76 13.61 7.42
N PRO A 827 10.68 12.75 6.94
CA PRO A 827 11.79 12.21 7.74
C PRO A 827 12.71 13.29 8.30
N ARG A 828 13.01 13.23 9.60
CA ARG A 828 13.98 14.12 10.26
C ARG A 828 15.24 13.36 10.66
N ILE A 829 16.41 13.84 10.23
CA ILE A 829 17.70 13.21 10.52
C ILE A 829 18.29 13.73 11.83
N ILE A 830 18.42 12.84 12.81
CA ILE A 830 18.99 13.13 14.14
C ILE A 830 20.09 12.15 14.51
N ARG A 831 20.83 12.48 15.57
CA ARG A 831 21.88 11.64 16.14
C ARG A 831 21.48 11.20 17.54
N ILE A 832 21.32 9.89 17.74
CA ILE A 832 20.99 9.29 19.05
C ILE A 832 22.18 8.50 19.60
N LYS A 833 22.09 8.06 20.85
CA LYS A 833 23.07 7.16 21.47
C LYS A 833 22.54 5.73 21.52
N VAL A 834 23.31 4.80 20.94
CA VAL A 834 23.06 3.35 20.99
C VAL A 834 24.36 2.66 21.38
N ASP A 835 24.34 1.84 22.42
CA ASP A 835 25.51 1.15 22.98
C ASP A 835 26.70 2.10 23.27
N GLY A 836 26.39 3.33 23.73
CA GLY A 836 27.36 4.39 24.02
C GLY A 836 27.88 5.13 22.78
N LYS A 837 27.60 4.65 21.58
CA LYS A 837 28.04 5.22 20.31
C LYS A 837 26.98 6.16 19.73
N ASP A 838 27.44 7.15 19.00
CA ASP A 838 26.55 8.00 18.20
C ASP A 838 26.09 7.23 16.96
N LYS A 839 24.80 7.34 16.66
CA LYS A 839 24.19 6.72 15.49
C LYS A 839 23.26 7.70 14.80
N TRP A 840 23.43 7.85 13.49
CA TRP A 840 22.57 8.67 12.64
C TRP A 840 21.29 7.92 12.28
N VAL A 841 20.15 8.50 12.64
CA VAL A 841 18.83 7.91 12.41
C VAL A 841 17.90 8.89 11.73
N ALA A 842 16.94 8.38 10.97
CA ALA A 842 15.79 9.16 10.53
C ALA A 842 14.56 8.81 11.39
N VAL A 843 13.81 9.83 11.78
CA VAL A 843 12.56 9.71 12.54
C VAL A 843 11.39 10.35 11.80
N PHE A 844 10.26 9.66 11.72
CA PHE A 844 9.06 10.14 11.03
C PHE A 844 7.79 9.48 11.56
N GLY A 845 6.65 10.14 11.38
CA GLY A 845 5.33 9.57 11.66
C GLY A 845 4.99 8.48 10.66
N GLY A 846 4.08 7.58 11.05
CA GLY A 846 3.68 6.42 10.25
C GLY A 846 2.97 6.77 8.96
N GLY A 847 2.66 8.05 8.73
CA GLY A 847 2.09 8.53 7.48
C GLY A 847 0.56 8.42 7.46
N TYR A 848 -0.02 8.85 6.35
CA TYR A 848 -1.46 8.88 6.14
C TYR A 848 -1.99 7.54 5.62
N ASN A 849 -3.18 7.15 6.08
CA ASN A 849 -3.85 5.89 5.73
C ASN A 849 -5.29 6.13 5.23
N GLY A 850 -5.63 7.36 4.84
CA GLY A 850 -6.99 7.75 4.48
C GLY A 850 -7.97 7.86 5.65
N ALA A 851 -7.52 7.71 6.90
CA ALA A 851 -8.37 7.49 8.08
C ALA A 851 -9.34 6.30 7.92
N VAL A 852 -8.90 5.25 7.22
CA VAL A 852 -9.74 4.11 6.83
C VAL A 852 -9.21 2.79 7.40
N ASN A 853 -7.91 2.50 7.25
CA ASN A 853 -7.32 1.24 7.72
C ASN A 853 -6.59 1.41 9.08
N PRO A 854 -7.11 0.86 10.20
CA PRO A 854 -6.53 1.02 11.53
C PRO A 854 -5.17 0.33 11.75
N ASN A 855 -4.73 -0.50 10.80
CA ASN A 855 -3.47 -1.23 10.95
C ASN A 855 -2.24 -0.42 10.49
N ILE A 856 -2.43 0.80 10.01
CA ILE A 856 -1.41 1.62 9.35
C ILE A 856 -1.44 3.04 9.90
N GLY A 857 -0.30 3.74 9.91
CA GLY A 857 -0.20 5.18 10.16
C GLY A 857 -0.04 5.57 11.64
N SER A 858 -0.44 4.71 12.58
CA SER A 858 -0.44 4.95 14.03
C SER A 858 0.87 4.60 14.74
N ALA A 859 2.01 5.03 14.18
CA ALA A 859 3.33 4.79 14.77
C ALA A 859 4.31 5.93 14.48
N VAL A 860 5.43 5.96 15.19
CA VAL A 860 6.63 6.73 14.83
C VAL A 860 7.76 5.73 14.53
N PHE A 861 8.40 5.89 13.38
CA PHE A 861 9.52 5.06 12.96
C PHE A 861 10.84 5.71 13.38
N VAL A 862 11.78 4.89 13.84
CA VAL A 862 13.19 5.22 14.02
C VAL A 862 14.00 4.25 13.17
N ILE A 863 14.67 4.75 12.14
CA ILE A 863 15.38 3.92 11.16
C ILE A 863 16.87 4.27 11.14
N ASP A 864 17.72 3.27 10.94
CA ASP A 864 19.16 3.40 10.88
C ASP A 864 19.60 3.86 9.49
N LEU A 865 20.18 5.06 9.38
CA LEU A 865 20.70 5.54 8.09
C LEU A 865 22.06 4.93 7.75
N GLU A 866 22.75 4.38 8.74
CA GLU A 866 24.06 3.75 8.57
C GLU A 866 23.94 2.29 8.13
N ASP A 867 22.74 1.69 8.25
CA ASP A 867 22.44 0.30 7.89
C ASP A 867 21.20 0.20 6.98
N GLU A 868 21.29 0.86 5.82
CA GLU A 868 20.34 0.75 4.70
C GLU A 868 18.87 1.04 5.05
N GLY A 869 18.63 1.90 6.04
CA GLY A 869 17.27 2.23 6.46
C GLY A 869 16.57 1.09 7.19
N LYS A 870 17.28 0.17 7.85
CA LYS A 870 16.63 -0.85 8.70
C LYS A 870 15.98 -0.19 9.92
N VAL A 871 14.87 -0.76 10.38
CA VAL A 871 14.11 -0.26 11.52
C VAL A 871 14.87 -0.56 12.81
N LEU A 872 15.17 0.49 13.59
CA LEU A 872 15.64 0.34 14.97
C LEU A 872 14.46 0.26 15.95
N LYS A 873 13.38 1.00 15.66
CA LYS A 873 12.16 0.93 16.45
C LYS A 873 10.92 1.38 15.68
N VAL A 874 9.83 0.64 15.90
CA VAL A 874 8.46 1.13 15.72
C VAL A 874 7.93 1.54 17.09
N ILE A 875 7.65 2.83 17.27
CA ILE A 875 7.05 3.38 18.49
C ILE A 875 5.56 3.54 18.23
N ASP A 876 4.76 2.62 18.77
CA ASP A 876 3.33 2.64 18.60
C ASP A 876 2.71 3.85 19.29
N ILE A 877 1.91 4.61 18.53
CA ILE A 877 1.05 5.64 19.08
C ILE A 877 -0.30 4.99 19.31
N GLU A 878 -0.74 4.97 20.56
CA GLU A 878 -2.02 4.36 20.96
C GLU A 878 -3.13 4.78 20.00
N ASP A 879 -3.98 3.87 19.56
CA ASP A 879 -5.16 4.18 18.76
C ASP A 879 -6.38 4.12 19.69
N LYS A 880 -7.07 5.26 19.89
CA LYS A 880 -8.28 5.31 20.73
C LYS A 880 -9.51 4.78 20.01
N ALA A 881 -9.40 4.32 18.76
CA ALA A 881 -10.38 3.41 18.17
C ALA A 881 -10.57 2.10 18.96
N ALA A 882 -9.77 1.89 20.02
CA ALA A 882 -10.03 0.89 21.04
C ALA A 882 -11.43 1.06 21.67
N TYR A 883 -12.20 0.01 21.46
CA TYR A 883 -13.44 -0.28 22.17
C TYR A 883 -13.25 -0.19 23.70
N ASP A 884 -14.14 0.55 24.36
CA ASP A 884 -14.16 0.67 25.82
C ASP A 884 -15.02 -0.42 26.49
N TRP A 885 -16.21 -0.69 25.93
CA TRP A 885 -17.16 -1.67 26.47
C TRP A 885 -18.29 -2.06 25.49
N SER A 886 -18.78 -3.31 25.52
CA SER A 886 -19.72 -3.90 24.55
C SER A 886 -20.76 -4.69 25.27
N TRP A 887 -21.94 -4.62 24.68
CA TRP A 887 -23.11 -5.33 25.10
C TRP A 887 -23.57 -6.17 23.91
N GLY A 888 -23.26 -7.46 23.94
CA GLY A 888 -23.67 -8.43 22.94
C GLY A 888 -24.93 -9.17 23.37
N SER A 889 -25.84 -9.47 22.45
CA SER A 889 -26.99 -10.34 22.70
C SER A 889 -27.54 -10.91 21.39
N THR A 890 -28.65 -11.64 21.46
CA THR A 890 -29.40 -12.12 20.31
C THR A 890 -30.79 -11.50 20.33
N LEU A 891 -31.23 -10.97 19.19
CA LEU A 891 -32.55 -10.38 19.00
C LEU A 891 -33.38 -11.28 18.08
N VAL A 892 -34.67 -11.48 18.40
CA VAL A 892 -35.59 -12.28 17.57
C VAL A 892 -36.90 -11.51 17.38
N CYS A 893 -37.32 -11.40 16.13
CA CYS A 893 -38.63 -10.87 15.78
C CYS A 893 -39.67 -12.01 15.73
N THR A 894 -40.38 -12.27 16.84
CA THR A 894 -41.38 -13.36 16.92
C THR A 894 -42.82 -12.90 16.73
N GLY A 895 -43.09 -11.60 16.52
CA GLY A 895 -44.45 -11.04 16.45
C GLY A 895 -45.23 -11.06 17.78
N THR A 896 -44.70 -11.75 18.79
CA THR A 896 -45.22 -11.85 20.17
C THR A 896 -44.15 -11.48 21.21
N GLY A 897 -42.95 -11.08 20.77
CA GLY A 897 -41.75 -10.87 21.59
C GLY A 897 -41.67 -9.52 22.29
N GLN A 898 -41.09 -9.54 23.48
CA GLN A 898 -41.15 -8.54 24.55
C GLN A 898 -40.34 -7.24 24.33
N TYR A 899 -39.62 -7.09 23.20
CA TYR A 899 -38.51 -6.12 23.05
C TYR A 899 -38.69 -5.02 21.97
N PHE A 900 -39.77 -5.03 21.18
CA PHE A 900 -40.01 -4.08 20.07
C PHE A 900 -41.26 -3.19 20.29
N TYR A 901 -41.22 -1.92 19.87
CA TYR A 901 -42.34 -0.96 19.99
C TYR A 901 -43.09 -0.72 18.66
N GLY A 902 -44.41 -0.49 18.70
CA GLY A 902 -45.24 -0.12 17.53
C GLY A 902 -46.17 -1.22 17.02
N ASP A 903 -46.62 -1.09 15.76
CA ASP A 903 -47.39 -2.14 15.06
C ASP A 903 -46.56 -3.43 15.12
N ARG A 904 -47.00 -4.38 15.94
CA ARG A 904 -46.25 -5.59 16.32
C ARG A 904 -45.97 -6.53 15.12
N SER A 905 -46.37 -6.12 13.93
CA SER A 905 -46.07 -6.74 12.64
C SER A 905 -44.74 -6.29 12.02
N ASN A 906 -44.16 -5.13 12.39
CA ASN A 906 -42.94 -4.57 11.80
C ASN A 906 -41.83 -4.33 12.84
N CYS A 907 -40.93 -5.31 13.00
CA CYS A 907 -39.81 -5.31 13.95
C CYS A 907 -38.70 -4.30 13.60
N ARG A 908 -39.04 -3.01 13.58
CA ARG A 908 -38.16 -1.90 13.21
C ARG A 908 -37.64 -1.11 14.39
N LYS A 909 -38.27 -1.18 15.55
CA LYS A 909 -37.87 -0.40 16.73
C LYS A 909 -37.62 -1.31 17.90
N PHE A 910 -36.37 -1.40 18.34
CA PHE A 910 -35.95 -2.20 19.49
C PHE A 910 -35.66 -1.28 20.68
N GLU A 911 -36.28 -1.54 21.81
CA GLU A 911 -36.06 -0.78 23.03
C GLU A 911 -34.86 -1.38 23.79
N VAL A 912 -33.77 -0.64 23.94
CA VAL A 912 -32.51 -1.18 24.48
C VAL A 912 -32.64 -1.59 25.95
N SER A 913 -33.43 -0.83 26.71
CA SER A 913 -33.76 -1.09 28.12
C SER A 913 -34.43 -2.45 28.32
N SER A 914 -35.18 -2.92 27.33
CA SER A 914 -35.95 -4.17 27.42
C SER A 914 -35.06 -5.41 27.44
N LEU A 915 -33.82 -5.30 26.92
CA LEU A 915 -32.87 -6.41 26.86
C LEU A 915 -31.70 -6.27 27.84
N TYR A 916 -31.24 -5.04 28.08
CA TYR A 916 -30.06 -4.79 28.91
C TYR A 916 -30.37 -4.11 30.24
N GLY A 917 -31.61 -3.62 30.45
CA GLY A 917 -31.99 -2.77 31.58
C GLY A 917 -31.83 -1.28 31.29
N VAL A 918 -32.54 -0.44 32.05
CA VAL A 918 -32.50 1.03 31.90
C VAL A 918 -31.09 1.53 32.25
N ASN A 919 -30.56 2.48 31.46
CA ASN A 919 -29.26 3.13 31.69
C ASN A 919 -28.02 2.20 31.62
N GLN A 920 -28.10 1.07 30.93
CA GLN A 920 -26.99 0.11 30.84
C GLN A 920 -26.05 0.35 29.66
N VAL A 921 -26.58 0.69 28.49
CA VAL A 921 -25.77 1.01 27.31
C VAL A 921 -25.55 2.53 27.27
N GLN A 922 -24.44 2.98 27.85
CA GLN A 922 -24.12 4.39 28.01
C GLN A 922 -22.75 4.74 27.44
N PHE A 923 -22.63 5.97 26.96
CA PHE A 923 -21.37 6.58 26.54
C PHE A 923 -21.38 8.07 26.86
N ASN A 924 -20.20 8.67 26.93
CA ASN A 924 -20.02 10.07 27.23
C ASN A 924 -19.34 10.77 26.03
N PRO A 925 -20.11 11.43 25.14
CA PRO A 925 -19.55 12.24 24.07
C PRO A 925 -18.54 13.29 24.51
N ALA A 926 -18.64 13.81 25.74
CA ALA A 926 -17.68 14.78 26.27
C ALA A 926 -16.30 14.12 26.54
N ASN A 927 -16.25 12.80 26.70
CA ASN A 927 -15.01 12.03 26.78
C ASN A 927 -14.48 11.61 25.40
N GLY A 928 -15.12 12.06 24.31
CA GLY A 928 -14.84 11.60 22.93
C GLY A 928 -15.48 10.24 22.60
N GLU A 929 -16.25 9.66 23.52
CA GLU A 929 -16.86 8.36 23.30
C GLU A 929 -17.96 8.42 22.24
N SER A 930 -18.09 7.36 21.46
CA SER A 930 -19.19 7.15 20.52
C SER A 930 -19.82 5.78 20.77
N MET A 931 -21.00 5.54 20.17
CA MET A 931 -21.68 4.26 20.27
C MET A 931 -21.97 3.71 18.88
N ARG A 932 -21.43 2.53 18.60
CA ARG A 932 -21.72 1.76 17.40
C ARG A 932 -22.64 0.59 17.75
N PHE A 933 -23.59 0.31 16.87
CA PHE A 933 -24.46 -0.87 16.99
C PHE A 933 -24.35 -1.74 15.75
N GLU A 934 -23.88 -2.96 15.97
CA GLU A 934 -23.66 -3.97 14.94
C GLU A 934 -24.74 -5.04 15.03
N THR A 935 -25.11 -5.60 13.88
CA THR A 935 -26.00 -6.75 13.79
C THR A 935 -25.43 -7.80 12.83
N VAL A 936 -25.71 -9.07 13.08
CA VAL A 936 -25.36 -10.19 12.20
C VAL A 936 -26.63 -11.01 11.92
N PRO A 937 -27.16 -11.03 10.68
CA PRO A 937 -26.71 -10.23 9.52
C PRO A 937 -26.88 -8.72 9.75
N HIS A 938 -26.10 -7.90 9.04
CA HIS A 938 -26.12 -6.44 9.20
C HIS A 938 -27.45 -5.83 8.72
N ILE A 939 -28.02 -5.00 9.59
CA ILE A 939 -29.22 -4.20 9.36
C ILE A 939 -28.86 -2.76 9.71
N GLY A 940 -29.03 -1.87 8.73
CA GLY A 940 -28.87 -0.44 8.95
C GLY A 940 -29.73 0.01 10.11
N ASN A 941 -29.21 0.91 10.93
CA ASN A 941 -29.88 1.32 12.15
C ASN A 941 -29.53 2.77 12.50
N THR A 942 -30.41 3.38 13.29
CA THR A 942 -30.23 4.67 13.92
C THR A 942 -30.45 4.50 15.40
N LEU A 943 -29.49 4.96 16.20
CA LEU A 943 -29.58 4.92 17.65
C LEU A 943 -30.27 6.19 18.16
N THR A 944 -31.28 6.01 19.00
CA THR A 944 -31.86 7.08 19.81
C THR A 944 -31.15 7.10 21.15
N PHE A 945 -30.85 8.29 21.65
CA PHE A 945 -30.21 8.48 22.94
C PHE A 945 -31.04 9.40 23.84
N SER A 946 -30.95 9.20 25.16
CA SER A 946 -31.50 10.10 26.17
C SER A 946 -30.44 10.49 27.20
N GLY A 947 -30.72 11.54 27.98
CA GLY A 947 -29.85 12.01 29.06
C GLY A 947 -29.64 13.52 29.03
N THR A 948 -29.87 14.17 30.18
CA THR A 948 -29.57 15.58 30.44
C THR A 948 -28.20 15.66 31.10
N GLY A 949 -27.14 15.85 30.29
CA GLY A 949 -25.75 15.85 30.75
C GLY A 949 -24.77 15.32 29.71
N ASN A 950 -23.52 15.09 30.15
CA ASN A 950 -22.42 14.58 29.32
C ASN A 950 -22.58 13.08 29.01
N VAL A 951 -23.23 12.31 29.88
CA VAL A 951 -23.53 10.89 29.63
C VAL A 951 -24.80 10.75 28.81
N LYS A 952 -24.73 9.98 27.72
CA LYS A 952 -25.83 9.58 26.84
C LYS A 952 -26.11 8.11 27.02
N THR A 953 -27.38 7.77 27.22
CA THR A 953 -27.88 6.39 27.24
C THR A 953 -28.51 6.06 25.90
N VAL A 954 -28.17 4.92 25.29
CA VAL A 954 -28.92 4.41 24.14
C VAL A 954 -30.28 3.90 24.62
N THR A 955 -31.35 4.50 24.14
CA THR A 955 -32.71 4.12 24.51
C THR A 955 -33.37 3.23 23.49
N GLU A 956 -33.11 3.48 22.20
CA GLU A 956 -33.79 2.78 21.13
C GLU A 956 -32.84 2.53 19.96
N VAL A 957 -33.07 1.42 19.27
CA VAL A 957 -32.52 1.15 17.95
C VAL A 957 -33.65 1.18 16.94
N ASN A 958 -33.59 2.11 16.00
CA ASN A 958 -34.47 2.17 14.86
C ASN A 958 -33.76 1.51 13.68
N PHE A 959 -34.20 0.31 13.30
CA PHE A 959 -33.70 -0.39 12.13
C PHE A 959 -34.28 0.23 10.85
N ASP A 960 -33.41 0.42 9.85
CA ASP A 960 -33.75 0.93 8.53
C ASP A 960 -34.67 -0.04 7.74
N SER A 961 -34.71 -1.32 8.16
CA SER A 961 -35.62 -2.36 7.66
C SER A 961 -36.05 -3.31 8.78
N ASP A 962 -37.13 -4.08 8.57
CA ASP A 962 -37.62 -5.05 9.55
C ASP A 962 -36.52 -6.07 9.91
N VAL A 963 -36.35 -6.32 11.22
CA VAL A 963 -35.47 -7.39 11.71
C VAL A 963 -35.99 -8.74 11.21
N PRO A 964 -35.13 -9.60 10.61
CA PRO A 964 -35.51 -10.93 10.18
C PRO A 964 -36.21 -11.73 11.28
N ARG A 965 -37.16 -12.59 10.90
CA ARG A 965 -37.94 -13.40 11.86
C ARG A 965 -37.14 -14.54 12.53
N ASN A 966 -35.87 -14.70 12.15
CA ASN A 966 -34.90 -15.59 12.79
C ASN A 966 -34.04 -14.83 13.81
N ARG A 967 -33.30 -15.59 14.64
CA ARG A 967 -32.32 -15.03 15.59
C ARG A 967 -31.24 -14.26 14.84
N ILE A 968 -31.05 -12.99 15.20
CA ILE A 968 -29.93 -12.15 14.77
C ILE A 968 -29.03 -11.85 15.95
N GLN A 969 -27.71 -11.78 15.75
CA GLN A 969 -26.81 -11.29 16.78
C GLN A 969 -26.80 -9.78 16.76
N ILE A 970 -26.72 -9.16 17.93
CA ILE A 970 -26.62 -7.71 18.08
C ILE A 970 -25.46 -7.36 19.02
N LYS A 971 -24.78 -6.25 18.78
CA LYS A 971 -23.69 -5.78 19.63
C LYS A 971 -23.64 -4.26 19.67
N PHE A 972 -23.81 -3.68 20.86
CA PHE A 972 -23.42 -2.29 21.11
C PHE A 972 -21.93 -2.24 21.44
N ILE A 973 -21.22 -1.26 20.91
CA ILE A 973 -19.78 -1.05 21.06
C ILE A 973 -19.60 0.42 21.41
N ARG A 974 -19.15 0.69 22.62
CA ARG A 974 -18.67 2.01 23.02
C ARG A 974 -17.26 2.17 22.48
N GLU A 975 -17.06 3.12 21.58
CA GLU A 975 -15.72 3.48 21.07
C GLU A 975 -15.22 4.69 21.85
N LYS A 976 -13.92 4.75 22.19
CA LYS A 976 -13.34 5.94 22.82
C LYS A 976 -13.07 7.07 21.83
N ASN A 977 -12.91 6.75 20.56
CA ASN A 977 -12.84 7.67 19.44
C ASN A 977 -13.27 6.91 18.16
N ASP A 978 -14.02 7.57 17.27
CA ASP A 978 -14.47 7.02 15.99
C ASP A 978 -13.50 7.35 14.84
N ILE A 979 -12.32 7.88 15.11
CA ILE A 979 -11.28 8.17 14.13
C ILE A 979 -10.36 6.96 13.99
N VAL A 980 -10.01 6.57 12.77
CA VAL A 980 -8.89 5.65 12.53
C VAL A 980 -7.61 6.46 12.59
N ASN A 981 -6.76 6.19 13.57
CA ASN A 981 -5.62 7.05 13.82
C ASN A 981 -4.56 6.97 12.71
N SER A 982 -3.87 8.08 12.46
CA SER A 982 -2.67 8.15 11.63
C SER A 982 -1.87 9.42 11.93
N LEU A 983 -0.59 9.44 11.58
CA LEU A 983 0.34 10.56 11.81
C LEU A 983 0.81 11.17 10.48
N PRO A 984 -0.05 11.93 9.77
CA PRO A 984 0.33 12.59 8.51
C PRO A 984 1.22 13.82 8.73
N ALA A 985 1.15 14.45 9.89
CA ALA A 985 1.93 15.65 10.20
C ALA A 985 3.42 15.34 10.38
N ASP A 986 4.27 16.28 10.01
CA ASP A 986 5.70 16.22 10.35
C ASP A 986 5.91 16.20 11.87
N LEU A 987 7.00 15.55 12.29
CA LEU A 987 7.43 15.55 13.68
C LEU A 987 8.14 16.86 14.03
N SER A 988 7.82 17.40 15.21
CA SER A 988 8.61 18.47 15.81
C SER A 988 9.70 17.88 16.70
N VAL A 989 10.94 18.07 16.27
CA VAL A 989 12.12 17.42 16.85
C VAL A 989 13.03 18.46 17.49
N ILE A 990 13.24 18.35 18.80
CA ILE A 990 14.08 19.27 19.57
C ILE A 990 15.38 18.55 19.96
N THR A 991 16.51 19.07 19.48
CA THR A 991 17.86 18.59 19.81
C THR A 991 18.64 19.66 20.58
N ALA A 992 19.84 19.32 21.06
CA ALA A 992 20.77 20.26 21.66
C ALA A 992 21.14 21.45 20.75
N ASP A 993 21.06 21.27 19.42
CA ASP A 993 21.33 22.34 18.46
C ASP A 993 20.25 23.43 18.45
N GLY A 994 19.01 23.08 18.80
CA GLY A 994 17.87 24.01 18.77
C GLY A 994 17.80 24.94 19.99
N THR A 995 18.37 24.55 21.13
CA THR A 995 18.33 25.35 22.36
C THR A 995 19.35 24.89 23.39
N ASN A 996 19.91 25.82 24.16
CA ASN A 996 20.81 25.53 25.28
C ASN A 996 20.12 24.80 26.45
N LYS A 997 18.78 24.81 26.49
CA LYS A 997 18.01 24.02 27.48
C LYS A 997 18.11 22.52 27.24
N ALA A 998 18.25 22.10 25.98
CA ALA A 998 18.32 20.70 25.62
C ALA A 998 19.73 20.16 25.92
N ASN A 999 19.97 19.82 27.19
CA ASN A 999 21.24 19.25 27.64
C ASN A 999 21.21 17.71 27.65
N TYR A 1000 20.95 17.12 26.49
CA TYR A 1000 20.89 15.67 26.31
C TYR A 1000 21.44 15.27 24.94
N ASN A 1001 21.84 14.00 24.79
CA ASN A 1001 22.06 13.42 23.46
C ASN A 1001 20.71 13.07 22.83
N GLY A 1002 20.60 12.94 21.50
CA GLY A 1002 19.34 12.55 20.88
C GLY A 1002 18.34 13.70 20.77
N ALA A 1003 17.05 13.38 20.92
CA ALA A 1003 15.97 14.34 20.70
C ALA A 1003 14.74 14.11 21.58
N MET A 1004 14.04 15.21 21.90
CA MET A 1004 12.65 15.18 22.34
C MET A 1004 11.75 15.37 21.12
N ILE A 1005 10.84 14.43 20.89
CA ILE A 1005 9.96 14.45 19.72
C ILE A 1005 8.53 14.76 20.15
N TYR A 1006 7.85 15.62 19.40
CA TYR A 1006 6.42 15.89 19.53
C TYR A 1006 5.73 15.48 18.24
N ALA A 1007 4.86 14.47 18.35
CA ALA A 1007 4.11 13.87 17.27
C ALA A 1007 2.63 14.21 17.42
N THR A 1008 2.01 14.72 16.36
CA THR A 1008 0.55 14.91 16.32
C THR A 1008 -0.13 13.94 15.39
N ASP A 1009 -1.35 13.57 15.74
CA ASP A 1009 -2.12 12.58 15.00
C ASP A 1009 -3.56 13.04 14.70
N LEU A 1010 -4.26 12.26 13.86
CA LEU A 1010 -5.63 12.58 13.46
C LEU A 1010 -6.63 12.54 14.63
N GLU A 1011 -6.33 11.79 15.68
CA GLU A 1011 -7.11 11.79 16.93
C GLU A 1011 -6.90 13.04 17.79
N GLY A 1012 -6.12 14.00 17.30
CA GLY A 1012 -5.90 15.29 17.94
C GLY A 1012 -4.97 15.21 19.13
N LYS A 1013 -4.15 14.16 19.25
CA LYS A 1013 -3.19 14.01 20.35
C LYS A 1013 -1.88 14.69 20.00
N VAL A 1014 -1.25 15.28 21.00
CA VAL A 1014 0.16 15.73 20.96
C VAL A 1014 0.96 14.78 21.85
N THR A 1015 1.66 13.84 21.24
CA THR A 1015 2.44 12.81 21.94
C THR A 1015 3.91 13.22 22.01
N LYS A 1016 4.44 13.30 23.22
CA LYS A 1016 5.85 13.52 23.51
C LYS A 1016 6.58 12.18 23.60
N ILE A 1017 7.68 12.02 22.87
CA ILE A 1017 8.49 10.79 22.81
C ILE A 1017 9.92 11.12 23.20
N ASN A 1018 10.48 10.32 24.10
CA ASN A 1018 11.82 10.49 24.65
C ASN A 1018 12.86 9.66 23.87
N LEU A 1019 13.63 10.31 23.00
CA LEU A 1019 14.82 9.69 22.37
C LEU A 1019 16.12 10.27 22.93
N THR A 1020 16.15 10.66 24.21
CA THR A 1020 17.30 11.35 24.81
C THR A 1020 18.26 10.45 25.59
N GLU A 1021 17.96 9.15 25.68
CA GLU A 1021 18.70 8.18 26.47
C GLU A 1021 19.83 7.49 25.66
N ASN A 1022 20.70 6.74 26.34
CA ASN A 1022 21.63 5.81 25.70
C ASN A 1022 20.97 4.44 25.60
N PHE A 1023 20.41 4.13 24.43
CA PHE A 1023 19.70 2.88 24.19
C PHE A 1023 20.68 1.72 23.98
N ILE A 1024 20.17 0.49 24.04
CA ILE A 1024 20.90 -0.74 23.70
C ILE A 1024 20.08 -1.56 22.70
N ILE A 1025 20.74 -2.41 21.91
CA ILE A 1025 20.05 -3.38 21.06
C ILE A 1025 19.57 -4.57 21.89
N ASP A 1026 18.31 -4.96 21.73
CA ASP A 1026 17.77 -6.16 22.39
C ASP A 1026 18.28 -7.43 21.69
N THR A 1027 19.15 -8.17 22.37
CA THR A 1027 19.77 -9.39 21.82
C THR A 1027 19.01 -10.67 22.18
N ASP A 1028 17.90 -10.58 22.91
CA ASP A 1028 17.09 -11.75 23.29
C ASP A 1028 16.22 -12.20 22.11
N GLN A 1029 16.55 -13.34 21.51
CA GLN A 1029 15.85 -13.91 20.35
C GLN A 1029 14.38 -14.28 20.61
N ASN A 1030 13.98 -14.42 21.89
CA ASN A 1030 12.60 -14.70 22.26
C ASN A 1030 11.81 -13.42 22.57
N SER A 1031 12.47 -12.26 22.58
CA SER A 1031 11.84 -10.97 22.82
C SER A 1031 11.09 -10.50 21.58
N SER A 1032 9.89 -9.94 21.77
CA SER A 1032 9.15 -9.26 20.70
C SER A 1032 9.85 -8.01 20.17
N SER A 1033 10.85 -7.51 20.90
CA SER A 1033 11.73 -6.41 20.49
C SER A 1033 13.13 -6.85 20.05
N TYR A 1034 13.35 -8.14 19.77
CA TYR A 1034 14.64 -8.63 19.24
C TYR A 1034 15.15 -7.76 18.09
N ASN A 1035 16.45 -7.42 18.09
CA ASN A 1035 17.10 -6.49 17.16
C ASN A 1035 16.56 -5.05 17.14
N SER A 1036 15.71 -4.65 18.08
CA SER A 1036 15.25 -3.27 18.23
C SER A 1036 16.01 -2.55 19.34
N ILE A 1037 16.05 -1.21 19.28
CA ILE A 1037 16.51 -0.41 20.41
C ILE A 1037 15.52 -0.51 21.59
N ILE A 1038 16.08 -0.65 22.78
CA ILE A 1038 15.39 -0.65 24.06
C ILE A 1038 16.15 0.22 25.06
N ARG A 1039 15.47 0.65 26.12
CA ARG A 1039 16.13 1.30 27.24
C ARG A 1039 17.02 0.27 27.98
N PRO A 1040 18.16 0.69 28.55
CA PRO A 1040 19.10 -0.22 29.21
C PRO A 1040 18.61 -0.77 30.56
N VAL A 1041 17.41 -0.39 31.00
CA VAL A 1041 16.81 -0.80 32.27
C VAL A 1041 16.01 -2.09 32.03
N ALA A 1042 16.49 -3.22 32.57
CA ALA A 1042 15.87 -4.53 32.33
C ALA A 1042 14.38 -4.62 32.69
N SER A 1043 13.94 -3.88 33.72
CA SER A 1043 12.54 -3.80 34.16
C SER A 1043 11.68 -2.80 33.39
N ASP A 1044 12.27 -1.96 32.53
CA ASP A 1044 11.61 -0.85 31.84
C ASP A 1044 12.24 -0.62 30.46
N LYS A 1045 12.16 -1.66 29.62
CA LYS A 1045 12.67 -1.70 28.25
C LYS A 1045 12.01 -0.72 27.25
N PRO A 1046 10.69 -0.41 27.32
CA PRO A 1046 10.03 0.39 26.29
C PRO A 1046 10.53 1.85 26.24
N ILE A 1047 10.59 2.44 25.05
CA ILE A 1047 10.86 3.88 24.89
C ILE A 1047 9.74 4.68 25.55
N HIS A 1048 10.11 5.65 26.38
CA HIS A 1048 9.15 6.47 27.11
C HIS A 1048 8.41 7.43 26.18
N GLN A 1049 7.10 7.47 26.32
CA GLN A 1049 6.22 8.40 25.64
C GLN A 1049 5.04 8.81 26.53
N THR A 1050 4.45 9.98 26.25
CA THR A 1050 3.29 10.48 26.98
C THR A 1050 2.47 11.43 26.12
N THR A 1051 1.15 11.34 26.19
CA THR A 1051 0.25 12.31 25.54
C THR A 1051 0.19 13.57 26.38
N LEU A 1052 0.80 14.65 25.88
CA LEU A 1052 0.83 15.97 26.52
C LEU A 1052 -0.56 16.62 26.48
N PHE A 1053 -1.23 16.54 25.33
CA PHE A 1053 -2.49 17.22 25.08
C PHE A 1053 -3.41 16.41 24.16
N ALA A 1054 -4.72 16.50 24.37
CA ALA A 1054 -5.75 15.99 23.48
C ALA A 1054 -6.69 17.12 23.04
N ALA A 1055 -6.85 17.30 21.73
CA ALA A 1055 -7.71 18.32 21.11
C ALA A 1055 -9.20 17.95 21.07
N GLU A 1056 -9.58 16.82 21.69
CA GLU A 1056 -10.94 16.26 21.70
C GLU A 1056 -11.46 15.98 20.27
N SER A 1057 -10.64 15.37 19.42
CA SER A 1057 -10.99 15.10 18.02
C SER A 1057 -11.97 13.95 17.87
N THR A 1058 -13.01 14.14 17.05
CA THR A 1058 -13.95 13.12 16.58
C THR A 1058 -14.28 13.37 15.12
N SER A 1059 -14.77 12.37 14.38
CA SER A 1059 -15.14 12.61 12.98
C SER A 1059 -16.26 13.65 12.87
N ALA A 1060 -17.18 13.69 13.85
CA ALA A 1060 -18.28 14.65 13.87
C ALA A 1060 -17.84 16.12 14.01
N ASN A 1061 -16.78 16.39 14.77
CA ASN A 1061 -16.28 17.76 14.97
C ASN A 1061 -15.14 18.15 14.01
N GLY A 1062 -14.59 17.18 13.28
CA GLY A 1062 -13.61 17.39 12.23
C GLY A 1062 -12.25 17.92 12.71
N ARG A 1063 -11.94 17.80 14.02
CA ARG A 1063 -10.74 18.39 14.65
C ARG A 1063 -9.45 17.60 14.41
N TYR A 1064 -9.25 17.11 13.20
CA TYR A 1064 -8.04 16.42 12.78
C TYR A 1064 -6.82 17.35 12.80
N ILE A 1065 -5.63 16.84 13.13
CA ILE A 1065 -4.36 17.57 13.01
C ILE A 1065 -3.58 17.01 11.82
N TYR A 1066 -3.45 17.80 10.75
CA TYR A 1066 -2.70 17.45 9.54
C TYR A 1066 -1.33 18.17 9.44
N THR A 1067 -1.15 19.24 10.20
CA THR A 1067 0.02 20.11 10.09
C THR A 1067 0.96 19.93 11.28
N ARG A 1068 2.26 20.09 11.04
CA ARG A 1068 3.28 20.12 12.10
C ARG A 1068 2.97 21.17 13.17
N PRO A 1069 3.15 20.86 14.47
CA PRO A 1069 3.18 21.89 15.51
C PRO A 1069 4.45 22.75 15.39
N GLU A 1070 4.31 24.06 15.28
CA GLU A 1070 5.46 24.97 15.36
C GLU A 1070 5.89 25.13 16.81
N VAL A 1071 7.18 25.03 17.10
CA VAL A 1071 7.71 24.97 18.47
C VAL A 1071 8.70 26.09 18.72
N THR A 1072 8.55 26.83 19.81
CA THR A 1072 9.51 27.85 20.25
C THR A 1072 9.61 27.94 21.77
N ILE A 1073 10.66 28.59 22.28
CA ILE A 1073 10.76 28.97 23.70
C ILE A 1073 10.45 30.46 23.81
N ASN A 1074 9.41 30.81 24.57
CA ASN A 1074 9.00 32.20 24.79
C ASN A 1074 9.80 32.84 25.93
N ASN A 1075 9.52 34.13 26.20
CA ASN A 1075 10.14 34.89 27.29
C ASN A 1075 9.73 34.40 28.70
N ASP A 1076 8.65 33.61 28.81
CA ASP A 1076 8.27 32.88 30.02
C ASP A 1076 9.16 31.64 30.25
N ASN A 1077 10.13 31.41 29.35
CA ASN A 1077 11.10 30.35 29.39
C ASN A 1077 10.48 28.94 29.24
N ASN A 1078 9.22 28.81 28.84
CA ASN A 1078 8.60 27.50 28.57
C ASN A 1078 8.74 27.14 27.09
N LEU A 1079 8.75 25.84 26.77
CA LEU A 1079 8.59 25.37 25.40
C LEU A 1079 7.09 25.41 25.03
N TRP A 1080 6.75 26.11 23.96
CA TRP A 1080 5.40 26.25 23.45
C TRP A 1080 5.25 25.55 22.11
N LEU A 1081 4.12 24.88 21.93
CA LEU A 1081 3.69 24.21 20.71
C LEU A 1081 2.44 24.89 20.16
N TYR A 1082 2.52 25.36 18.92
CA TYR A 1082 1.42 26.00 18.21
C TYR A 1082 0.93 25.10 17.09
N PHE A 1083 -0.36 24.80 17.10
CA PHE A 1083 -0.99 23.94 16.09
C PHE A 1083 -2.48 24.27 16.00
N GLY A 1084 -3.16 23.67 15.03
CA GLY A 1084 -4.60 23.84 14.87
C GLY A 1084 -5.22 22.62 14.22
N THR A 1085 -6.55 22.65 14.13
CA THR A 1085 -7.34 21.53 13.66
C THR A 1085 -8.13 21.86 12.40
N GLY A 1086 -8.47 20.82 11.65
CA GLY A 1086 -9.33 20.89 10.48
C GLY A 1086 -9.06 19.77 9.47
N ASN A 1087 -10.13 19.29 8.84
CA ASN A 1087 -10.02 18.30 7.76
C ASN A 1087 -9.49 18.93 6.46
N THR A 1088 -8.19 18.81 6.18
CA THR A 1088 -7.56 19.36 4.96
C THR A 1088 -7.97 18.62 3.70
N GLN A 1089 -8.47 17.39 3.82
CA GLN A 1089 -8.96 16.60 2.69
C GLN A 1089 -10.36 17.02 2.24
N LYS A 1090 -11.15 17.66 3.12
CA LYS A 1090 -12.53 18.10 2.87
C LYS A 1090 -12.75 19.54 3.33
N LEU A 1091 -12.09 20.49 2.66
CA LEU A 1091 -12.08 21.90 3.08
C LEU A 1091 -13.46 22.56 3.08
N GLN A 1092 -14.36 22.19 2.17
CA GLN A 1092 -15.73 22.75 2.09
C GLN A 1092 -16.73 22.11 3.06
N GLU A 1093 -16.34 21.07 3.78
CA GLU A 1093 -17.21 20.38 4.73
C GLU A 1093 -17.70 21.34 5.82
N GLN A 1094 -19.02 21.40 5.98
CA GLN A 1094 -19.72 22.24 6.95
C GLN A 1094 -20.77 21.38 7.66
N SER A 1095 -20.63 21.26 8.98
CA SER A 1095 -21.60 20.62 9.87
C SER A 1095 -21.71 21.46 11.14
N THR A 1096 -22.88 21.45 11.78
CA THR A 1096 -23.10 22.16 13.05
C THR A 1096 -22.21 21.63 14.18
N SER A 1097 -21.71 20.41 14.04
CA SER A 1097 -20.78 19.80 15.00
C SER A 1097 -19.32 20.23 14.76
N VAL A 1098 -18.99 20.79 13.59
CA VAL A 1098 -17.62 21.22 13.26
C VAL A 1098 -17.27 22.50 14.00
N GLN A 1099 -16.33 22.39 14.94
CA GLN A 1099 -15.79 23.51 15.69
C GLN A 1099 -14.27 23.32 15.83
N ASN A 1100 -13.53 23.67 14.80
CA ASN A 1100 -12.07 23.61 14.83
C ASN A 1100 -11.48 24.68 15.74
N ARG A 1101 -10.21 24.52 16.07
CA ARG A 1101 -9.50 25.35 17.04
C ARG A 1101 -8.04 25.54 16.61
N VAL A 1102 -7.46 26.65 17.05
CA VAL A 1102 -6.01 26.83 17.11
C VAL A 1102 -5.57 26.88 18.57
N TYR A 1103 -4.35 26.43 18.84
CA TYR A 1103 -3.83 26.19 20.18
C TYR A 1103 -2.43 26.75 20.34
N GLY A 1104 -2.11 27.19 21.55
CA GLY A 1104 -0.76 27.36 22.06
C GLY A 1104 -0.61 26.58 23.36
N ILE A 1105 0.14 25.48 23.34
CA ILE A 1105 0.25 24.52 24.46
C ILE A 1105 1.69 24.50 24.99
N LYS A 1106 1.87 24.61 26.30
CA LYS A 1106 3.17 24.53 26.97
C LYS A 1106 3.54 23.09 27.29
N ASP A 1107 4.82 22.76 27.11
CA ASP A 1107 5.46 21.67 27.83
C ASP A 1107 6.25 22.23 29.01
N VAL A 1108 5.60 22.30 30.17
CA VAL A 1108 6.17 22.83 31.42
C VAL A 1108 7.31 21.98 31.98
N ASN A 1109 7.46 20.74 31.52
CA ASN A 1109 8.49 19.82 32.00
C ASN A 1109 9.74 19.85 31.12
N PHE A 1110 9.69 20.49 29.94
CA PHE A 1110 10.85 20.62 29.07
C PHE A 1110 11.99 21.38 29.78
N PRO A 1111 13.26 20.89 29.72
CA PRO A 1111 13.81 19.88 28.81
C PRO A 1111 13.65 18.43 29.25
N ASN A 1112 13.14 18.17 30.46
CA ASN A 1112 13.04 16.83 31.00
C ASN A 1112 11.85 16.06 30.40
N PHE A 1113 11.97 14.74 30.36
CA PHE A 1113 10.82 13.88 30.13
C PHE A 1113 10.14 13.58 31.48
N VAL A 1114 8.85 13.90 31.58
CA VAL A 1114 8.01 13.55 32.72
C VAL A 1114 6.72 12.98 32.14
N LYS A 1115 6.32 11.79 32.60
CA LYS A 1115 5.06 11.18 32.19
C LYS A 1115 3.91 12.05 32.69
N VAL A 1116 3.05 12.50 31.78
CA VAL A 1116 1.88 13.31 32.07
C VAL A 1116 0.68 12.40 32.34
N ASN A 1117 0.03 12.58 33.50
CA ASN A 1117 -1.19 11.89 33.89
C ASN A 1117 -1.97 12.74 34.92
N PRO A 1118 -3.23 13.12 34.66
CA PRO A 1118 -3.99 12.88 33.43
C PRO A 1118 -3.43 13.64 32.23
N THR A 1119 -3.78 13.19 31.02
CA THR A 1119 -3.49 13.93 29.77
C THR A 1119 -4.14 15.32 29.81
N GLY A 1120 -3.43 16.33 29.30
CA GLY A 1120 -3.95 17.69 29.22
C GLY A 1120 -5.07 17.84 28.17
N ASP A 1121 -5.99 18.75 28.42
CA ASP A 1121 -7.06 19.12 27.50
C ASP A 1121 -7.41 20.61 27.63
N VAL A 1122 -8.46 21.05 26.94
CA VAL A 1122 -8.88 22.46 26.94
C VAL A 1122 -9.38 22.96 28.29
N SER A 1123 -9.75 22.09 29.23
CA SER A 1123 -10.13 22.49 30.61
C SER A 1123 -8.95 23.08 31.38
N MET A 1124 -7.72 22.72 30.97
CA MET A 1124 -6.47 23.26 31.52
C MET A 1124 -5.96 24.48 30.73
N CYS A 1125 -6.72 24.96 29.75
CA CYS A 1125 -6.35 26.09 28.89
C CYS A 1125 -7.22 27.33 29.18
N ARG A 1126 -6.72 28.50 28.80
CA ARG A 1126 -7.48 29.76 28.82
C ARG A 1126 -7.91 30.19 27.42
N THR A 1127 -8.87 31.10 27.37
CA THR A 1127 -9.32 31.75 26.14
C THR A 1127 -9.20 33.27 26.31
N SER A 1128 -8.86 33.96 25.22
CA SER A 1128 -8.76 35.42 25.17
C SER A 1128 -10.04 36.07 25.72
N PRO A 1129 -9.93 37.17 26.51
CA PRO A 1129 -8.73 37.96 26.76
C PRO A 1129 -7.86 37.49 27.94
N THR A 1130 -8.23 36.40 28.61
CA THR A 1130 -7.54 35.93 29.82
C THR A 1130 -6.29 35.14 29.45
N CYS A 1131 -5.11 35.68 29.76
CA CYS A 1131 -3.85 34.99 29.51
C CYS A 1131 -3.66 33.77 30.42
N PRO A 1132 -3.02 32.69 29.93
CA PRO A 1132 -2.61 31.56 30.76
C PRO A 1132 -1.60 31.96 31.85
N THR A 1133 -1.78 31.41 33.05
CA THR A 1133 -0.86 31.55 34.18
C THR A 1133 0.15 30.39 34.22
N GLY A 1134 1.02 30.36 35.24
CA GLY A 1134 2.04 29.30 35.40
C GLY A 1134 1.47 27.89 35.53
N THR A 1135 0.26 27.72 36.08
CA THR A 1135 -0.40 26.42 36.24
C THR A 1135 -1.26 25.99 35.05
N ASP A 1136 -1.65 26.94 34.20
CA ASP A 1136 -2.45 26.64 33.01
C ASP A 1136 -1.56 26.02 31.93
N LEU A 1137 -2.10 25.07 31.16
CA LEU A 1137 -1.35 24.37 30.13
C LEU A 1137 -1.14 25.23 28.87
N GLY A 1138 -1.97 26.25 28.65
CA GLY A 1138 -1.86 27.09 27.46
C GLY A 1138 -3.15 27.82 27.14
N TRP A 1139 -3.35 28.14 25.86
CA TRP A 1139 -4.54 28.80 25.35
C TRP A 1139 -5.09 28.11 24.10
N TYR A 1140 -6.38 28.35 23.82
CA TYR A 1140 -7.00 27.95 22.55
C TYR A 1140 -7.96 29.03 22.05
N VAL A 1141 -8.25 29.00 20.74
CA VAL A 1141 -9.24 29.85 20.10
C VAL A 1141 -10.14 28.98 19.24
N ASN A 1142 -11.45 29.06 19.45
CA ASN A 1142 -12.44 28.43 18.58
C ASN A 1142 -12.50 29.17 17.24
N LEU A 1143 -12.35 28.43 16.14
CA LEU A 1143 -12.48 28.96 14.80
C LEU A 1143 -13.97 29.02 14.40
N PRO A 1144 -14.52 30.20 14.03
CA PRO A 1144 -15.91 30.34 13.66
C PRO A 1144 -16.22 29.72 12.28
N LYS A 1145 -17.50 29.55 11.95
CA LYS A 1145 -17.98 29.20 10.58
C LYS A 1145 -17.28 27.98 9.95
N ALA A 1146 -16.98 26.96 10.76
CA ALA A 1146 -16.26 25.76 10.31
C ALA A 1146 -14.90 26.06 9.63
N GLN A 1147 -14.27 27.18 9.96
CA GLN A 1147 -12.90 27.51 9.56
C GLN A 1147 -11.93 26.39 9.96
N LYS A 1148 -10.83 26.23 9.21
CA LYS A 1148 -9.85 25.15 9.37
C LYS A 1148 -8.44 25.69 9.22
N LEU A 1149 -7.48 25.16 9.97
CA LEU A 1149 -6.06 25.38 9.69
C LEU A 1149 -5.67 24.60 8.43
N THR A 1150 -4.97 25.24 7.49
CA THR A 1150 -4.63 24.64 6.18
C THR A 1150 -3.15 24.46 5.91
N ALA A 1151 -2.30 25.19 6.63
CA ALA A 1151 -0.85 25.04 6.57
C ALA A 1151 -0.23 25.23 7.96
N GLU A 1152 1.03 24.83 8.10
CA GLU A 1152 1.77 24.93 9.36
C GLU A 1152 1.77 26.37 9.90
N PRO A 1153 1.57 26.57 11.21
CA PRO A 1153 1.74 27.88 11.81
C PRO A 1153 3.20 28.33 11.74
N THR A 1154 3.42 29.63 11.86
CA THR A 1154 4.76 30.22 11.88
C THR A 1154 4.86 31.16 13.06
N VAL A 1155 5.96 31.12 13.80
CA VAL A 1155 6.21 32.04 14.92
C VAL A 1155 7.26 33.08 14.53
N ASP A 1156 6.97 34.36 14.76
CA ASP A 1156 7.96 35.43 14.72
C ASP A 1156 7.80 36.35 15.92
N LYS A 1157 8.88 36.46 16.71
CA LYS A 1157 8.92 37.25 17.95
C LYS A 1157 7.80 36.81 18.90
N ASN A 1158 6.85 37.68 19.22
CA ASN A 1158 5.71 37.42 20.10
C ASN A 1158 4.41 37.14 19.34
N ARG A 1159 4.48 36.79 18.05
CA ARG A 1159 3.31 36.55 17.20
C ARG A 1159 3.38 35.17 16.58
N VAL A 1160 2.23 34.52 16.52
CA VAL A 1160 2.02 33.28 15.77
C VAL A 1160 1.01 33.53 14.65
N TYR A 1161 1.36 33.11 13.45
CA TYR A 1161 0.59 33.29 12.21
C TYR A 1161 -0.04 31.96 11.82
N PHE A 1162 -1.37 31.92 11.69
CA PHE A 1162 -2.13 30.73 11.29
C PHE A 1162 -2.79 30.95 9.92
N PRO A 1163 -2.42 30.15 8.91
CA PRO A 1163 -3.10 30.11 7.61
C PRO A 1163 -4.46 29.39 7.69
N ILE A 1164 -5.55 30.15 7.72
CA ILE A 1164 -6.91 29.65 7.93
C ILE A 1164 -7.72 29.66 6.62
N TYR A 1165 -8.53 28.63 6.42
CA TYR A 1165 -9.54 28.58 5.35
C TYR A 1165 -10.94 28.66 5.94
N GLU A 1166 -11.75 29.56 5.41
CA GLU A 1166 -13.19 29.67 5.69
C GLU A 1166 -13.98 29.06 4.53
N PRO A 1167 -14.72 27.96 4.73
CA PRO A 1167 -15.58 27.40 3.69
C PRO A 1167 -16.71 28.37 3.31
N ASN A 1168 -17.20 28.29 2.08
CA ASN A 1168 -18.21 29.24 1.60
C ASN A 1168 -19.56 29.06 2.31
N SER A 1169 -20.37 30.11 2.39
CA SER A 1169 -21.71 30.06 2.99
C SER A 1169 -22.62 28.96 2.41
N SER A 1170 -23.58 28.50 3.21
CA SER A 1170 -24.48 27.39 2.85
C SER A 1170 -25.34 27.64 1.61
N SER A 1171 -25.56 28.90 1.22
CA SER A 1171 -26.28 29.27 0.00
C SER A 1171 -25.42 29.12 -1.27
N ASN A 1172 -24.10 28.99 -1.15
CA ASN A 1172 -23.17 28.94 -2.26
C ASN A 1172 -22.03 27.92 -2.06
N LYS A 1173 -22.39 26.72 -1.59
CA LYS A 1173 -21.45 25.60 -1.31
C LYS A 1173 -20.60 25.18 -2.50
N CYS A 1174 -20.98 25.56 -3.71
CA CYS A 1174 -20.23 25.24 -4.91
C CYS A 1174 -19.00 26.13 -5.12
N ASN A 1175 -18.90 27.30 -4.49
CA ASN A 1175 -17.78 28.20 -4.73
C ASN A 1175 -16.60 27.97 -3.77
N THR A 1176 -15.39 28.32 -4.21
CA THR A 1176 -14.18 28.32 -3.38
C THR A 1176 -14.38 29.16 -2.11
N GLY A 1177 -13.83 28.69 -0.99
CA GLY A 1177 -13.78 29.42 0.27
C GLY A 1177 -12.79 30.59 0.26
N ILE A 1178 -12.67 31.24 1.42
CA ILE A 1178 -11.86 32.43 1.65
C ILE A 1178 -10.64 32.07 2.51
N ALA A 1179 -9.49 32.58 2.12
CA ALA A 1179 -8.23 32.50 2.85
C ALA A 1179 -8.12 33.63 3.88
N TYR A 1180 -7.79 33.28 5.11
CA TYR A 1180 -7.51 34.22 6.20
C TYR A 1180 -6.12 33.97 6.79
N LEU A 1181 -5.38 35.04 7.05
CA LEU A 1181 -4.21 35.01 7.92
C LEU A 1181 -4.59 35.53 9.30
N ASN A 1182 -4.72 34.63 10.27
CA ASN A 1182 -5.02 35.00 11.65
C ASN A 1182 -3.73 35.07 12.47
N ILE A 1183 -3.57 36.15 13.23
CA ILE A 1183 -2.37 36.43 14.01
C ILE A 1183 -2.77 36.53 15.48
N TYR A 1184 -2.09 35.76 16.33
CA TYR A 1184 -2.31 35.77 17.78
C TYR A 1184 -1.01 36.05 18.53
N ASP A 1185 -1.16 36.61 19.74
CA ASP A 1185 -0.06 36.68 20.70
C ASP A 1185 0.36 35.27 21.14
N THR A 1186 1.67 35.01 21.19
CA THR A 1186 2.22 33.68 21.46
C THR A 1186 1.88 33.17 22.86
N ILE A 1187 1.67 34.04 23.84
CA ILE A 1187 1.45 33.65 25.25
C ILE A 1187 -0.03 33.73 25.63
N CYS A 1188 -0.72 34.79 25.21
CA CYS A 1188 -2.09 35.05 25.63
C CYS A 1188 -3.15 34.52 24.66
N GLY A 1189 -2.79 34.23 23.40
CA GLY A 1189 -3.77 33.85 22.38
C GLY A 1189 -4.73 34.97 21.99
N ASN A 1190 -4.41 36.22 22.35
CA ASN A 1190 -5.19 37.39 21.96
C ASN A 1190 -5.04 37.63 20.47
N SER A 1191 -6.16 37.85 19.77
CA SER A 1191 -6.11 38.19 18.34
C SER A 1191 -5.44 39.55 18.16
N VAL A 1192 -4.40 39.59 17.33
CA VAL A 1192 -3.64 40.79 17.01
C VAL A 1192 -4.15 41.40 15.71
N LEU A 1193 -4.30 40.56 14.69
CA LEU A 1193 -4.75 40.97 13.36
C LEU A 1193 -5.31 39.75 12.62
N ASN A 1194 -6.40 39.93 11.89
CA ASN A 1194 -6.96 38.90 11.01
C ASN A 1194 -7.12 39.53 9.63
N VAL A 1195 -6.45 38.97 8.62
CA VAL A 1195 -6.41 39.52 7.26
C VAL A 1195 -7.15 38.58 6.33
N ASN A 1196 -8.15 39.09 5.60
CA ASN A 1196 -8.71 38.38 4.46
C ASN A 1196 -7.71 38.50 3.30
N MET A 1197 -7.21 37.36 2.84
CA MET A 1197 -6.17 37.28 1.82
C MET A 1197 -6.73 37.02 0.42
N GLY A 1198 -8.04 36.82 0.28
CA GLY A 1198 -8.69 36.47 -0.99
C GLY A 1198 -9.33 35.08 -1.00
N LYS A 1199 -9.61 34.54 -2.18
CA LYS A 1199 -10.20 33.20 -2.37
C LYS A 1199 -9.11 32.15 -2.52
N GLY A 1200 -9.32 30.96 -1.97
CA GLY A 1200 -8.40 29.82 -2.09
C GLY A 1200 -7.75 29.46 -0.75
N VAL A 1201 -6.57 28.85 -0.81
CA VAL A 1201 -5.83 28.31 0.34
C VAL A 1201 -4.46 29.00 0.42
N LEU A 1202 -4.01 29.25 1.64
CA LEU A 1202 -2.71 29.86 1.92
C LEU A 1202 -1.62 28.79 2.08
N SER A 1203 -0.42 29.09 1.62
CA SER A 1203 0.79 28.32 1.98
C SER A 1203 1.20 28.60 3.44
N LYS A 1204 2.19 27.85 3.92
CA LYS A 1204 2.94 28.23 5.13
C LYS A 1204 3.52 29.63 4.96
N VAL A 1205 3.58 30.39 6.05
CA VAL A 1205 4.25 31.70 6.08
C VAL A 1205 5.77 31.51 6.11
N VAL A 1206 6.47 32.08 5.13
CA VAL A 1206 7.93 32.07 5.07
C VAL A 1206 8.46 33.41 5.55
N LYS A 1207 9.31 33.39 6.58
CA LYS A 1207 9.96 34.58 7.12
C LYS A 1207 11.35 34.76 6.51
N GLN A 1208 11.65 35.96 6.01
CA GLN A 1208 13.01 36.35 5.63
C GLN A 1208 13.30 37.78 6.12
N GLY A 1209 14.25 37.91 7.05
CA GLY A 1209 14.51 39.20 7.71
C GLY A 1209 13.26 39.72 8.43
N ASN A 1210 12.77 40.89 7.99
CA ASN A 1210 11.53 41.51 8.50
C ASN A 1210 10.31 41.30 7.58
N ASN A 1211 10.45 40.55 6.48
CA ASN A 1211 9.38 40.31 5.51
C ASN A 1211 8.75 38.93 5.71
N LEU A 1212 7.46 38.84 5.42
CA LEU A 1212 6.67 37.61 5.41
C LEU A 1212 6.18 37.36 3.99
N TYR A 1213 6.41 36.14 3.48
CA TYR A 1213 5.95 35.69 2.17
C TYR A 1213 4.95 34.56 2.36
N ILE A 1214 3.85 34.62 1.61
CA ILE A 1214 2.74 33.68 1.71
C ILE A 1214 2.18 33.51 0.29
N GLY A 1215 2.06 32.28 -0.18
CA GLY A 1215 1.37 31.94 -1.41
C GLY A 1215 -0.14 31.84 -1.19
N LEU A 1216 -0.92 32.26 -2.19
CA LEU A 1216 -2.36 32.05 -2.27
C LEU A 1216 -2.66 31.28 -3.56
N SER A 1217 -3.46 30.21 -3.46
CA SER A 1217 -3.78 29.37 -4.61
C SER A 1217 -4.85 29.93 -5.56
N GLY A 1218 -5.62 30.93 -5.12
CA GLY A 1218 -6.71 31.53 -5.89
C GLY A 1218 -6.53 33.04 -6.15
N GLU A 1219 -7.61 33.80 -6.01
CA GLU A 1219 -7.64 35.23 -6.32
C GLU A 1219 -7.37 36.05 -5.05
N ALA A 1220 -6.32 36.88 -5.06
CA ALA A 1220 -5.91 37.75 -3.95
C ALA A 1220 -6.77 39.01 -3.81
#